data_AF-A0A7K1YS77-F1
#
_entry.id   AF-A0A7K1YS77-F1
#
_cell.length_a   1.000
_cell.length_b   1.000
_cell.length_c   1.000
_cell.angle_alpha   90.00
_cell.angle_beta   90.00
_cell.angle_gamma   90.00
#
_symmetry.space_group_name_H-M   'P 1'
#
loop_
_entity.id
_entity.type
_entity.pdbx_description
1 polymer ?
#
loop_
_entity_poly.entity_id
_entity_poly.type
_entity_poly.pdbx_seq_one_letter_code
_entity_poly.pdbx_strand_id
1 'polypeptide(L)'
;MLVVSIDGLAPRHVTRATMPALTTLALEGASCFTSRTVTPPTTLPVHASILRGVDPSTHGLYSNTPAPLRTDAPSFLQAARDASRSTAIFINWLPLDAVIEREAAGQRFVIDGGYDPDEDRRCVDAAVAALADGCCDVVFVYLVRPDLAGHACGWDSAEYADAVVRSDTELARLLEAAGPEAAVLVTTDHGGLGTGHADEVPEVMETFVVLRAPGRVPAGSGWPAASPLDVAPTVAGLCGFAPDPRWEGSSLLGRELPLVEVVLDLLAAMAQETYGERVTILDHALQSAALAASDGAGDEMVLACLLHDLGHVLDRAGQWGLPGHAEVGARALQPVLSPAIVEPIRGHVTAKRYLVAVEPAYHDRLSLASRMSLTEQGGPLAAGDAEAFAAGAFAAEAMRLRGYDDGGKVDGLVVPALETYRGLIAAALKPQRPVDPSWARDACSCASCRDPGNGQHLIDASVLDGWTVVRTDRTGDELTVTLHHRSGERHVCHIPTAGPGDLPAEPWGPAFAEQLRAGSTSWPGDHGALVDQLARRGIALLHDCGVEPGTVLEVGNTIGFVRETNYGALFDVVAEPDPVNLAFTPLALHAHTDNPYREPCPTVQLLHCLAAANDGGSSRFVDGFAAAEMLRAEEPAAFETLTTTDVTFRYRSTGVDLQARRPLIELDCDGAVRAVSVNNRSMEPLGADRADAVTFYGAYRTLVDLLDRDDVGIEITLRPGELVAFDNRRVLHGRRAFPVTERRHLQGCYIDIDAIRSAARQAGIGR
;
A
#
# COMPACT_ATOMS: atom_id res chain seq x y z
N MET A 1 -14.29 -7.08 -13.18
CA MET A 1 -14.43 -5.62 -13.36
C MET A 1 -15.17 -5.07 -12.17
N LEU A 2 -14.69 -3.96 -11.61
CA LEU A 2 -15.35 -3.24 -10.52
C LEU A 2 -15.87 -1.90 -11.04
N VAL A 3 -17.12 -1.57 -10.72
CA VAL A 3 -17.74 -0.26 -10.95
C VAL A 3 -18.10 0.33 -9.60
N VAL A 4 -17.58 1.52 -9.29
CA VAL A 4 -17.87 2.24 -8.05
C VAL A 4 -18.58 3.54 -8.38
N SER A 5 -19.74 3.77 -7.77
CA SER A 5 -20.43 5.07 -7.79
C SER A 5 -20.34 5.71 -6.42
N ILE A 6 -19.82 6.94 -6.35
CA ILE A 6 -19.75 7.72 -5.11
C ILE A 6 -20.77 8.86 -5.21
N ASP A 7 -21.85 8.75 -4.45
CA ASP A 7 -22.97 9.69 -4.46
C ASP A 7 -22.55 11.08 -3.97
N GLY A 8 -22.95 12.11 -4.72
CA GLY A 8 -22.77 13.51 -4.33
C GLY A 8 -21.30 13.94 -4.23
N LEU A 9 -20.36 13.23 -4.86
CA LEU A 9 -18.93 13.59 -4.82
C LEU A 9 -18.61 14.69 -5.85
N ALA A 10 -18.52 15.92 -5.38
CA ALA A 10 -18.21 17.07 -6.22
C ALA A 10 -16.74 17.05 -6.68
N PRO A 11 -16.45 17.09 -8.00
CA PRO A 11 -15.08 17.01 -8.53
C PRO A 11 -14.11 18.07 -7.98
N ARG A 12 -14.62 19.24 -7.58
CA ARG A 12 -13.83 20.32 -6.95
C ARG A 12 -13.16 19.93 -5.62
N HIS A 13 -13.61 18.85 -4.98
CA HIS A 13 -13.00 18.31 -3.75
C HIS A 13 -12.07 17.13 -4.00
N VAL A 14 -11.93 16.70 -5.26
CA VAL A 14 -10.98 15.65 -5.65
C VAL A 14 -9.60 16.28 -5.82
N THR A 15 -8.69 15.96 -4.90
CA THR A 15 -7.27 16.37 -4.96
C THR A 15 -6.39 15.18 -4.60
N ARG A 16 -5.09 15.26 -4.89
CA ARG A 16 -4.14 14.23 -4.43
C ARG A 16 -4.01 14.14 -2.90
N ALA A 17 -4.44 15.18 -2.18
CA ALA A 17 -4.40 15.21 -0.72
C ALA A 17 -5.68 14.61 -0.09
N THR A 18 -6.85 14.87 -0.67
CA THR A 18 -8.14 14.40 -0.15
C THR A 18 -8.56 13.05 -0.71
N MET A 19 -8.21 12.76 -1.97
CA MET A 19 -8.55 11.51 -2.65
C MET A 19 -7.35 10.86 -3.35
N PRO A 20 -6.30 10.49 -2.60
CA PRO A 20 -5.10 9.88 -3.15
C PRO A 20 -5.34 8.59 -3.96
N ALA A 21 -6.31 7.75 -3.56
CA ALA A 21 -6.60 6.50 -4.28
C ALA A 21 -7.28 6.77 -5.63
N LEU A 22 -8.30 7.63 -5.67
CA LEU A 22 -8.98 8.01 -6.91
C LEU A 22 -8.04 8.72 -7.91
N THR A 23 -7.22 9.66 -7.41
CA THR A 23 -6.28 10.40 -8.27
C THR A 23 -5.14 9.52 -8.78
N THR A 24 -4.68 8.55 -7.99
CA THR A 24 -3.72 7.54 -8.47
C THR A 24 -4.36 6.66 -9.55
N LEU A 25 -5.59 6.19 -9.34
CA LEU A 25 -6.34 5.43 -10.33
C LEU A 25 -6.50 6.19 -11.66
N ALA A 26 -6.76 7.50 -11.59
CA ALA A 26 -6.85 8.38 -12.75
C ALA A 26 -5.55 8.44 -13.56
N LEU A 27 -4.40 8.49 -12.90
CA LEU A 27 -3.10 8.50 -13.57
C LEU A 27 -2.68 7.11 -14.07
N GLU A 28 -3.13 6.03 -13.42
CA GLU A 28 -2.89 4.65 -13.87
C GLU A 28 -3.71 4.28 -15.11
N GLY A 29 -4.73 5.08 -15.45
CA GLY A 29 -5.58 4.88 -16.62
C GLY A 29 -6.00 6.19 -17.29
N ALA A 30 -7.30 6.36 -17.43
CA ALA A 30 -7.93 7.52 -18.06
C ALA A 30 -8.92 8.22 -17.13
N SER A 31 -9.05 9.54 -17.26
CA SER A 31 -10.01 10.33 -16.47
C SER A 31 -10.66 11.47 -17.26
N CYS A 32 -11.83 11.89 -16.79
CA CYS A 32 -12.52 13.10 -17.22
C CYS A 32 -13.20 13.73 -16.01
N PHE A 33 -12.55 14.74 -15.40
CA PHE A 33 -13.09 15.49 -14.26
C PHE A 33 -14.02 16.65 -14.66
N THR A 34 -14.21 16.86 -15.96
CA THR A 34 -15.13 17.84 -16.55
C THR A 34 -16.40 17.17 -17.10
N SER A 35 -16.66 15.92 -16.67
CA SER A 35 -17.88 15.19 -17.05
C SER A 35 -19.11 15.98 -16.59
N ARG A 36 -20.23 15.82 -17.31
CA ARG A 36 -21.49 16.50 -16.99
C ARG A 36 -22.61 15.49 -16.80
N THR A 37 -23.35 15.64 -15.71
CA THR A 37 -24.51 14.79 -15.41
C THR A 37 -25.73 15.11 -16.29
N VAL A 38 -26.74 14.26 -16.17
CA VAL A 38 -28.05 14.40 -16.84
C VAL A 38 -29.01 15.26 -16.01
N THR A 39 -30.07 15.78 -16.65
CA THR A 39 -31.10 16.56 -15.96
C THR A 39 -32.35 15.71 -15.71
N PRO A 40 -32.90 15.65 -14.49
CA PRO A 40 -32.46 16.35 -13.28
C PRO A 40 -31.27 15.68 -12.57
N PRO A 41 -30.37 16.47 -11.94
CA PRO A 41 -29.18 15.99 -11.22
C PRO A 41 -29.55 15.43 -9.84
N THR A 42 -30.41 14.42 -9.83
CA THR A 42 -30.87 13.73 -8.62
C THR A 42 -30.44 12.28 -8.67
N THR A 43 -30.07 11.73 -7.51
CA THR A 43 -29.44 10.43 -7.37
C THR A 43 -30.10 9.32 -8.20
N LEU A 44 -31.40 9.06 -8.01
CA LEU A 44 -32.06 7.91 -8.64
C LEU A 44 -32.19 8.05 -10.17
N PRO A 45 -32.61 9.21 -10.74
CA PRO A 45 -32.56 9.42 -12.19
C PRO A 45 -31.18 9.27 -12.79
N VAL A 46 -30.14 9.87 -12.18
CA VAL A 46 -28.79 9.78 -12.71
C VAL A 46 -28.27 8.34 -12.63
N HIS A 47 -28.51 7.62 -11.54
CA HIS A 47 -28.08 6.22 -11.44
C HIS A 47 -28.81 5.30 -12.41
N ALA A 48 -30.10 5.54 -12.70
CA ALA A 48 -30.80 4.85 -13.77
C ALA A 48 -30.12 5.10 -15.14
N SER A 49 -29.65 6.32 -15.37
CA SER A 49 -28.88 6.70 -16.56
C SER A 49 -27.49 6.05 -16.61
N ILE A 50 -26.75 5.98 -15.49
CA ILE A 50 -25.46 5.28 -15.36
C ILE A 50 -25.61 3.79 -15.69
N LEU A 51 -26.62 3.16 -15.08
CA LEU A 51 -26.83 1.72 -15.20
C LEU A 51 -27.28 1.32 -16.60
N ARG A 52 -28.12 2.13 -17.26
CA ARG A 52 -28.82 1.79 -18.51
C ARG A 52 -28.35 2.57 -19.72
N GLY A 53 -27.43 3.52 -19.58
CA GLY A 53 -26.92 4.32 -20.68
C GLY A 53 -27.98 5.12 -21.44
N VAL A 54 -29.12 5.48 -20.82
CA VAL A 54 -30.21 6.25 -21.45
C VAL A 54 -30.61 7.46 -20.60
N ASP A 55 -31.05 8.53 -21.24
CA ASP A 55 -31.41 9.79 -20.59
C ASP A 55 -32.69 9.69 -19.70
N PRO A 56 -32.88 10.57 -18.70
CA PRO A 56 -34.12 10.66 -17.92
C PRO A 56 -35.39 10.83 -18.74
N SER A 57 -35.31 11.49 -19.89
CA SER A 57 -36.43 11.57 -20.83
C SER A 57 -36.86 10.21 -21.39
N THR A 58 -35.94 9.25 -21.47
CA THR A 58 -36.16 7.88 -21.95
C THR A 58 -36.59 6.93 -20.83
N HIS A 59 -35.89 6.90 -19.69
CA HIS A 59 -36.25 5.99 -18.60
C HIS A 59 -37.41 6.49 -17.72
N GLY A 60 -37.69 7.80 -17.73
CA GLY A 60 -38.87 8.41 -17.13
C GLY A 60 -38.83 8.65 -15.62
N LEU A 61 -37.65 8.61 -14.99
CA LEU A 61 -37.48 8.97 -13.58
C LEU A 61 -37.00 10.42 -13.47
N TYR A 62 -37.60 11.20 -12.57
CA TYR A 62 -37.30 12.61 -12.37
C TYR A 62 -37.15 12.99 -10.88
N SER A 63 -37.16 12.02 -9.98
CA SER A 63 -36.95 12.22 -8.55
C SER A 63 -36.41 10.95 -7.89
N ASN A 64 -35.99 11.07 -6.62
CA ASN A 64 -35.57 9.94 -5.77
C ASN A 64 -36.73 9.04 -5.30
N THR A 65 -37.94 9.22 -5.84
CA THR A 65 -39.08 8.33 -5.58
C THR A 65 -39.08 7.19 -6.62
N PRO A 66 -38.89 5.93 -6.21
CA PRO A 66 -38.95 4.80 -7.14
C PRO A 66 -40.28 4.74 -7.91
N ALA A 67 -40.19 4.56 -9.22
CA ALA A 67 -41.34 4.39 -10.11
C ALA A 67 -41.00 3.40 -11.24
N PRO A 68 -42.01 2.78 -11.88
CA PRO A 68 -41.78 1.93 -13.05
C PRO A 68 -41.10 2.72 -14.18
N LEU A 69 -40.06 2.12 -14.76
CA LEU A 69 -39.33 2.72 -15.88
C LEU A 69 -40.18 2.74 -17.16
N ARG A 70 -40.00 3.77 -17.97
CA ARG A 70 -40.65 3.94 -19.28
C ARG A 70 -39.83 3.36 -20.44
N THR A 71 -38.78 2.60 -20.12
CA THR A 71 -37.87 1.95 -21.05
C THR A 71 -37.70 0.48 -20.68
N ASP A 72 -37.38 -0.35 -21.67
CA ASP A 72 -36.97 -1.74 -21.51
C ASP A 72 -35.46 -1.94 -21.76
N ALA A 73 -34.70 -0.85 -21.96
CA ALA A 73 -33.25 -0.89 -22.09
C ALA A 73 -32.64 -1.49 -20.80
N PRO A 74 -31.86 -2.58 -20.88
CA PRO A 74 -31.34 -3.29 -19.72
C PRO A 74 -30.26 -2.47 -19.01
N SER A 75 -30.08 -2.71 -17.72
CA SER A 75 -28.85 -2.28 -17.05
C SER A 75 -27.64 -3.03 -17.63
N PHE A 76 -26.43 -2.47 -17.52
CA PHE A 76 -25.21 -3.18 -17.90
C PHE A 76 -25.03 -4.48 -17.10
N LEU A 77 -25.60 -4.57 -15.89
CA LEU A 77 -25.61 -5.77 -15.07
C LEU A 77 -26.50 -6.86 -15.69
N GLN A 78 -27.71 -6.50 -16.12
CA GLN A 78 -28.60 -7.42 -16.81
C GLN A 78 -28.00 -7.87 -18.16
N ALA A 79 -27.44 -6.92 -18.93
CA ALA A 79 -26.76 -7.25 -20.18
C ALA A 79 -25.55 -8.17 -19.98
N ALA A 80 -24.79 -7.98 -18.88
CA ALA A 80 -23.69 -8.88 -18.51
C ALA A 80 -24.21 -10.29 -18.17
N ARG A 81 -25.31 -10.40 -17.40
CA ARG A 81 -25.95 -11.69 -17.10
C ARG A 81 -26.44 -12.41 -18.35
N ASP A 82 -27.08 -11.68 -19.26
CA ASP A 82 -27.53 -12.21 -20.55
C ASP A 82 -26.34 -12.71 -21.40
N ALA A 83 -25.17 -12.11 -21.23
CA ALA A 83 -23.90 -12.53 -21.79
C ALA A 83 -23.14 -13.58 -20.94
N SER A 84 -23.81 -14.25 -20.00
CA SER A 84 -23.26 -15.30 -19.12
C SER A 84 -22.12 -14.84 -18.20
N ARG A 85 -22.10 -13.56 -17.80
CA ARG A 85 -21.18 -13.05 -16.78
C ARG A 85 -21.78 -13.17 -15.39
N SER A 86 -20.97 -13.48 -14.38
CA SER A 86 -21.39 -13.39 -12.99
C SER A 86 -21.36 -11.93 -12.52
N THR A 87 -22.38 -11.54 -11.75
CA THR A 87 -22.54 -10.15 -11.33
C THR A 87 -22.85 -10.06 -9.85
N ALA A 88 -22.38 -8.99 -9.20
CA ALA A 88 -22.70 -8.68 -7.82
C ALA A 88 -23.00 -7.20 -7.63
N ILE A 89 -23.88 -6.89 -6.67
CA ILE A 89 -24.15 -5.52 -6.26
C ILE A 89 -24.05 -5.36 -4.74
N PHE A 90 -23.50 -4.23 -4.32
CA PHE A 90 -23.33 -3.81 -2.94
C PHE A 90 -23.82 -2.37 -2.82
N ILE A 91 -24.98 -2.18 -2.18
CA ILE A 91 -25.70 -0.90 -2.14
C ILE A 91 -26.13 -0.60 -0.71
N ASN A 92 -25.98 0.66 -0.30
CA ASN A 92 -26.42 1.17 1.00
C ASN A 92 -27.49 2.27 0.92
N TRP A 93 -28.25 2.30 -0.18
CA TRP A 93 -29.42 3.15 -0.35
C TRP A 93 -30.54 2.41 -1.09
N LEU A 94 -31.59 2.03 -0.35
CA LEU A 94 -32.66 1.15 -0.84
C LEU A 94 -33.36 1.62 -2.12
N PRO A 95 -33.64 2.92 -2.35
CA PRO A 95 -34.27 3.37 -3.59
C PRO A 95 -33.50 2.98 -4.86
N LEU A 96 -32.17 2.90 -4.82
CA LEU A 96 -31.35 2.48 -5.96
C LEU A 96 -31.58 1.01 -6.35
N ASP A 97 -31.90 0.16 -5.36
CA ASP A 97 -32.21 -1.25 -5.59
C ASP A 97 -33.39 -1.43 -6.57
N ALA A 98 -34.35 -0.51 -6.52
CA ALA A 98 -35.59 -0.56 -7.29
C ALA A 98 -35.40 -0.32 -8.80
N VAL A 99 -34.26 0.24 -9.22
CA VAL A 99 -33.95 0.49 -10.65
C VAL A 99 -33.00 -0.56 -11.24
N ILE A 100 -32.62 -1.57 -10.46
CA ILE A 100 -31.80 -2.70 -10.90
C ILE A 100 -32.69 -3.94 -11.01
N GLU A 101 -32.65 -4.63 -12.15
CA GLU A 101 -33.44 -5.83 -12.37
C GLU A 101 -33.13 -6.90 -11.32
N ARG A 102 -34.17 -7.61 -10.86
CA ARG A 102 -34.07 -8.61 -9.78
C ARG A 102 -33.06 -9.71 -10.09
N GLU A 103 -32.98 -10.13 -11.35
CA GLU A 103 -32.12 -11.23 -11.82
C GLU A 103 -30.76 -10.73 -12.33
N ALA A 104 -30.50 -9.41 -12.32
CA ALA A 104 -29.27 -8.81 -12.82
C ALA A 104 -28.06 -9.00 -11.90
N ALA A 105 -28.25 -9.45 -10.66
CA ALA A 105 -27.20 -9.68 -9.66
C ALA A 105 -27.26 -11.12 -9.14
N GLY A 106 -26.19 -11.89 -9.33
CA GLY A 106 -26.04 -13.23 -8.74
C GLY A 106 -25.78 -13.20 -7.24
N GLN A 107 -25.07 -12.16 -6.77
CA GLN A 107 -24.91 -11.82 -5.38
C GLN A 107 -25.47 -10.42 -5.13
N ARG A 108 -26.31 -10.26 -4.11
CA ARG A 108 -26.99 -8.99 -3.81
C ARG A 108 -26.87 -8.68 -2.33
N PHE A 109 -26.19 -7.59 -2.02
CA PHE A 109 -26.08 -7.02 -0.68
C PHE A 109 -26.70 -5.63 -0.68
N VAL A 110 -27.77 -5.45 0.09
CA VAL A 110 -28.50 -4.20 0.20
C VAL A 110 -28.71 -3.92 1.67
N ILE A 111 -28.25 -2.76 2.13
CA ILE A 111 -28.49 -2.25 3.47
C ILE A 111 -29.19 -0.89 3.38
N ASP A 112 -30.00 -0.60 4.39
CA ASP A 112 -30.68 0.68 4.57
C ASP A 112 -30.88 0.86 6.08
N GLY A 113 -29.80 1.28 6.74
CA GLY A 113 -29.76 1.43 8.19
C GLY A 113 -30.30 2.78 8.67
N GLY A 114 -30.90 3.58 7.78
CA GLY A 114 -31.36 4.92 8.09
C GLY A 114 -30.25 5.96 8.09
N TYR A 115 -29.31 5.84 7.16
CA TYR A 115 -28.15 6.73 6.99
C TYR A 115 -27.12 6.63 8.14
N ASP A 116 -26.86 5.41 8.62
CA ASP A 116 -25.77 5.16 9.58
C ASP A 116 -24.43 5.51 8.91
N PRO A 117 -23.59 6.38 9.51
CA PRO A 117 -22.28 6.73 8.97
C PRO A 117 -21.35 5.54 8.76
N ASP A 118 -21.65 4.35 9.28
CA ASP A 118 -20.85 3.14 9.11
C ASP A 118 -21.25 2.29 7.88
N GLU A 119 -22.30 2.68 7.15
CA GLU A 119 -22.85 1.85 6.06
C GLU A 119 -21.92 1.68 4.87
N ASP A 120 -21.20 2.72 4.45
CA ASP A 120 -20.16 2.61 3.41
C ASP A 120 -19.15 1.51 3.77
N ARG A 121 -18.66 1.49 5.02
CA ARG A 121 -17.69 0.50 5.49
C ARG A 121 -18.25 -0.92 5.43
N ARG A 122 -19.49 -1.13 5.87
CA ARG A 122 -20.15 -2.46 5.82
C ARG A 122 -20.42 -2.91 4.38
N CYS A 123 -20.81 -1.99 3.51
CA CYS A 123 -20.98 -2.22 2.08
C CYS A 123 -19.66 -2.64 1.43
N VAL A 124 -18.57 -1.94 1.74
CA VAL A 124 -17.22 -2.25 1.28
C VAL A 124 -16.69 -3.56 1.87
N ASP A 125 -16.92 -3.85 3.15
CA ASP A 125 -16.52 -5.15 3.75
C ASP A 125 -17.13 -6.33 2.97
N ALA A 126 -18.41 -6.23 2.62
CA ALA A 126 -19.10 -7.25 1.84
C ALA A 126 -18.58 -7.33 0.39
N ALA A 127 -18.30 -6.19 -0.24
CA ALA A 127 -17.74 -6.13 -1.59
C ALA A 127 -16.31 -6.68 -1.65
N VAL A 128 -15.46 -6.35 -0.67
CA VAL A 128 -14.09 -6.85 -0.52
C VAL A 128 -14.09 -8.37 -0.38
N ALA A 129 -14.98 -8.93 0.45
CA ALA A 129 -15.12 -10.38 0.56
C ALA A 129 -15.49 -11.03 -0.78
N ALA A 130 -16.43 -10.46 -1.53
CA ALA A 130 -16.82 -10.98 -2.84
C ALA A 130 -15.74 -10.84 -3.92
N LEU A 131 -14.95 -9.77 -3.89
CA LEU A 131 -13.79 -9.59 -4.76
C LEU A 131 -12.70 -10.62 -4.45
N ALA A 132 -12.42 -10.87 -3.17
CA ALA A 132 -11.44 -11.86 -2.73
C ALA A 132 -11.82 -13.30 -3.13
N ASP A 133 -13.12 -13.63 -3.12
CA ASP A 133 -13.62 -14.93 -3.59
C ASP A 133 -13.46 -15.14 -5.10
N GLY A 134 -13.22 -14.06 -5.88
CA GLY A 134 -12.97 -14.13 -7.33
C GLY A 134 -14.16 -14.63 -8.17
N CYS A 135 -15.36 -14.70 -7.60
CA CYS A 135 -16.51 -15.37 -8.22
C CYS A 135 -17.33 -14.48 -9.18
N CYS A 136 -17.06 -13.17 -9.22
CA CYS A 136 -17.86 -12.18 -9.94
C CYS A 136 -17.09 -11.48 -11.07
N ASP A 137 -17.59 -11.56 -12.30
CA ASP A 137 -17.04 -10.85 -13.46
C ASP A 137 -17.31 -9.34 -13.40
N VAL A 138 -18.48 -8.92 -12.91
CA VAL A 138 -18.89 -7.50 -12.81
C VAL A 138 -19.45 -7.20 -11.43
N VAL A 139 -18.79 -6.32 -10.69
CA VAL A 139 -19.20 -5.88 -9.35
C VAL A 139 -19.57 -4.41 -9.40
N PHE A 140 -20.76 -4.06 -8.89
CA PHE A 140 -21.19 -2.67 -8.71
C PHE A 140 -21.27 -2.34 -7.22
N VAL A 141 -20.57 -1.28 -6.81
CA VAL A 141 -20.55 -0.78 -5.43
C VAL A 141 -21.02 0.67 -5.43
N TYR A 142 -21.92 1.00 -4.50
CA TYR A 142 -22.43 2.35 -4.29
C TYR A 142 -22.07 2.82 -2.89
N LEU A 143 -21.55 4.06 -2.80
CA LEU A 143 -21.12 4.72 -1.56
C LEU A 143 -21.85 6.05 -1.42
N VAL A 144 -22.44 6.32 -0.26
CA VAL A 144 -23.40 7.42 -0.06
C VAL A 144 -22.87 8.55 0.83
N ARG A 145 -21.77 8.31 1.55
CA ARG A 145 -21.32 9.22 2.63
C ARG A 145 -21.14 10.68 2.20
N PRO A 146 -20.53 11.03 1.05
CA PRO A 146 -20.34 12.42 0.67
C PRO A 146 -21.66 13.16 0.51
N ASP A 147 -22.66 12.54 -0.14
CA ASP A 147 -24.00 13.11 -0.29
C ASP A 147 -24.68 13.38 1.07
N LEU A 148 -24.61 12.43 2.00
CA LEU A 148 -25.15 12.61 3.36
C LEU A 148 -24.52 13.80 4.10
N ALA A 149 -23.19 13.93 4.02
CA ALA A 149 -22.48 15.05 4.62
C ALA A 149 -22.83 16.37 3.91
N GLY A 150 -22.97 16.33 2.59
CA GLY A 150 -23.39 17.47 1.79
C GLY A 150 -24.77 17.99 2.21
N HIS A 151 -25.74 17.09 2.39
CA HIS A 151 -27.07 17.47 2.87
C HIS A 151 -27.08 17.97 4.32
N ALA A 152 -26.28 17.36 5.20
CA ALA A 152 -26.26 17.69 6.62
C ALA A 152 -25.52 19.02 6.92
N CYS A 153 -24.37 19.24 6.27
CA CYS A 153 -23.41 20.28 6.64
C CYS A 153 -23.07 21.21 5.46
N GLY A 154 -23.34 20.79 4.23
CA GLY A 154 -23.06 21.53 3.01
C GLY A 154 -21.84 21.02 2.26
N TRP A 155 -21.86 21.07 0.93
CA TRP A 155 -20.82 20.50 0.05
C TRP A 155 -19.45 21.17 0.15
N ASP A 156 -19.32 22.32 0.79
CA ASP A 156 -18.03 23.02 0.98
C ASP A 156 -17.66 23.12 2.47
N SER A 157 -18.29 22.29 3.31
CA SER A 157 -18.00 22.19 4.76
C SER A 157 -16.79 21.32 5.06
N ALA A 158 -16.23 21.47 6.26
CA ALA A 158 -15.13 20.62 6.74
C ALA A 158 -15.62 19.16 6.93
N GLU A 159 -16.87 18.98 7.32
CA GLU A 159 -17.52 17.68 7.47
C GLU A 159 -17.66 16.95 6.13
N TYR A 160 -17.98 17.68 5.05
CA TYR A 160 -17.98 17.12 3.70
C TYR A 160 -16.56 16.74 3.25
N ALA A 161 -15.56 17.56 3.53
CA ALA A 161 -14.16 17.22 3.22
C ALA A 161 -13.69 15.95 3.97
N ASP A 162 -14.07 15.76 5.24
CA ASP A 162 -13.82 14.52 5.99
C ASP A 162 -14.55 13.33 5.37
N ALA A 163 -15.79 13.51 4.93
CA ALA A 163 -16.54 12.48 4.23
C ALA A 163 -15.86 12.03 2.93
N VAL A 164 -15.34 12.97 2.13
CA VAL A 164 -14.58 12.70 0.92
C VAL A 164 -13.32 11.86 1.22
N VAL A 165 -12.54 12.23 2.23
CA VAL A 165 -11.34 11.48 2.66
C VAL A 165 -11.69 10.05 3.10
N ARG A 166 -12.79 9.89 3.85
CA ARG A 166 -13.26 8.56 4.27
C ARG A 166 -13.73 7.71 3.09
N SER A 167 -14.44 8.29 2.13
CA SER A 167 -14.86 7.56 0.94
C SER A 167 -13.67 7.14 0.07
N ASP A 168 -12.61 7.94 -0.02
CA ASP A 168 -11.37 7.52 -0.70
C ASP A 168 -10.63 6.40 0.06
N THR A 169 -10.69 6.40 1.39
CA THR A 169 -10.18 5.29 2.21
C THR A 169 -10.91 3.98 1.89
N GLU A 170 -12.24 4.01 1.77
CA GLU A 170 -13.02 2.84 1.39
C GLU A 170 -12.77 2.43 -0.07
N LEU A 171 -12.59 3.40 -0.98
CA LEU A 171 -12.17 3.13 -2.35
C LEU A 171 -10.82 2.42 -2.40
N ALA A 172 -9.83 2.84 -1.60
CA ALA A 172 -8.52 2.21 -1.54
C ALA A 172 -8.62 0.72 -1.18
N ARG A 173 -9.48 0.36 -0.22
CA ARG A 173 -9.74 -1.03 0.18
C ARG A 173 -10.34 -1.85 -0.97
N LEU A 174 -11.27 -1.27 -1.73
CA LEU A 174 -11.84 -1.91 -2.92
C LEU A 174 -10.78 -2.11 -4.02
N LEU A 175 -9.91 -1.13 -4.25
CA LEU A 175 -8.82 -1.22 -5.23
C LEU A 175 -7.79 -2.29 -4.85
N GLU A 176 -7.46 -2.41 -3.57
CA GLU A 176 -6.58 -3.44 -3.05
C GLU A 176 -7.18 -4.83 -3.26
N ALA A 177 -8.45 -5.02 -2.88
CA ALA A 177 -9.15 -6.30 -3.06
C ALA A 177 -9.35 -6.69 -4.54
N ALA A 178 -9.58 -5.70 -5.42
CA ALA A 178 -9.69 -5.95 -6.86
C ALA A 178 -8.32 -6.30 -7.50
N GLY A 179 -7.22 -5.82 -6.92
CA GLY A 179 -5.88 -6.01 -7.45
C GLY A 179 -5.53 -5.07 -8.63
N PRO A 180 -4.24 -4.97 -8.98
CA PRO A 180 -3.75 -4.01 -9.99
C PRO A 180 -4.21 -4.33 -11.42
N GLU A 181 -4.44 -5.61 -11.74
CA GLU A 181 -4.83 -6.07 -13.08
C GLU A 181 -6.34 -5.93 -13.36
N ALA A 182 -7.15 -5.65 -12.34
CA ALA A 182 -8.58 -5.50 -12.53
C ALA A 182 -8.92 -4.20 -13.25
N ALA A 183 -9.89 -4.29 -14.18
CA ALA A 183 -10.57 -3.13 -14.71
C ALA A 183 -11.46 -2.51 -13.62
N VAL A 184 -11.25 -1.22 -13.32
CA VAL A 184 -12.01 -0.45 -12.32
C VAL A 184 -12.49 0.85 -12.93
N LEU A 185 -13.80 1.08 -12.89
CA LEU A 185 -14.44 2.35 -13.26
C LEU A 185 -15.01 3.02 -12.00
N VAL A 186 -14.66 4.27 -11.77
CA VAL A 186 -15.22 5.08 -10.68
C VAL A 186 -15.91 6.30 -11.28
N THR A 187 -17.12 6.59 -10.81
CA THR A 187 -17.91 7.74 -11.25
C THR A 187 -18.63 8.36 -10.06
N THR A 188 -19.15 9.56 -10.28
CA THR A 188 -20.13 10.22 -9.41
C THR A 188 -21.32 10.65 -10.24
N ASP A 189 -22.44 10.92 -9.59
CA ASP A 189 -23.72 11.23 -10.20
C ASP A 189 -24.03 12.74 -10.20
N HIS A 190 -23.67 13.46 -9.14
CA HIS A 190 -23.76 14.93 -9.08
C HIS A 190 -22.80 15.55 -8.07
N GLY A 191 -22.61 16.86 -8.18
CA GLY A 191 -22.06 17.69 -7.10
C GLY A 191 -23.18 18.30 -6.24
N GLY A 192 -22.88 19.41 -5.57
CA GLY A 192 -23.85 20.14 -4.76
C GLY A 192 -23.42 21.57 -4.49
N LEU A 193 -24.34 22.41 -4.01
CA LEU A 193 -24.08 23.79 -3.59
C LEU A 193 -24.89 24.12 -2.34
N GLY A 194 -24.23 24.65 -1.30
CA GLY A 194 -24.87 24.73 0.01
C GLY A 194 -25.25 23.32 0.47
N THR A 195 -26.49 23.10 0.90
CA THR A 195 -27.00 21.80 1.36
C THR A 195 -27.94 21.12 0.35
N GLY A 196 -27.90 21.54 -0.91
CA GLY A 196 -28.80 21.02 -1.96
C GLY A 196 -28.11 20.85 -3.30
N HIS A 197 -28.78 20.10 -4.18
CA HIS A 197 -28.30 19.78 -5.52
C HIS A 197 -29.45 19.79 -6.55
N ALA A 198 -30.53 20.52 -6.28
CA ALA A 198 -31.69 20.57 -7.18
C ALA A 198 -31.51 21.55 -8.36
N ASP A 199 -30.62 22.53 -8.21
CA ASP A 199 -30.39 23.56 -9.22
C ASP A 199 -29.40 23.10 -10.29
N GLU A 200 -29.66 23.42 -11.56
CA GLU A 200 -28.79 23.07 -12.72
C GLU A 200 -27.59 24.02 -12.85
N VAL A 201 -26.92 24.32 -11.74
CA VAL A 201 -25.70 25.14 -11.70
C VAL A 201 -24.45 24.31 -11.96
N PRO A 202 -23.34 24.90 -12.43
CA PRO A 202 -22.10 24.16 -12.71
C PRO A 202 -21.61 23.28 -11.56
N GLU A 203 -21.70 23.76 -10.32
CA GLU A 203 -21.25 23.08 -9.10
C GLU A 203 -22.02 21.79 -8.80
N VAL A 204 -23.24 21.69 -9.31
CA VAL A 204 -24.13 20.51 -9.19
C VAL A 204 -23.97 19.59 -10.40
N MET A 205 -23.86 20.17 -11.59
CA MET A 205 -23.86 19.40 -12.84
C MET A 205 -22.51 18.76 -13.18
N GLU A 206 -21.41 19.24 -12.60
CA GLU A 206 -20.07 18.71 -12.82
C GLU A 206 -19.88 17.38 -12.10
N THR A 207 -19.42 16.37 -12.82
CA THR A 207 -19.10 15.02 -12.33
C THR A 207 -17.76 14.57 -12.87
N PHE A 208 -17.39 13.33 -12.61
CA PHE A 208 -16.21 12.71 -13.21
C PHE A 208 -16.47 11.27 -13.61
N VAL A 209 -15.63 10.78 -14.52
CA VAL A 209 -15.40 9.35 -14.74
C VAL A 209 -13.91 9.07 -14.72
N VAL A 210 -13.50 8.04 -14.00
CA VAL A 210 -12.13 7.55 -13.90
C VAL A 210 -12.13 6.06 -14.23
N LEU A 211 -11.20 5.61 -15.06
CA LEU A 211 -11.11 4.22 -15.50
C LEU A 211 -9.66 3.76 -15.55
N ARG A 212 -9.35 2.68 -14.83
CA ARG A 212 -8.14 1.89 -15.02
C ARG A 212 -8.50 0.56 -15.64
N ALA A 213 -7.85 0.19 -16.75
CA ALA A 213 -7.97 -1.13 -17.34
C ALA A 213 -6.64 -1.50 -18.03
N PRO A 214 -5.72 -2.18 -17.33
CA PRO A 214 -4.40 -2.52 -17.85
C PRO A 214 -4.48 -3.23 -19.22
N GLY A 215 -3.65 -2.81 -20.17
CA GLY A 215 -3.64 -3.34 -21.54
C GLY A 215 -4.81 -2.92 -22.43
N ARG A 216 -5.83 -2.22 -21.89
CA ARG A 216 -7.01 -1.75 -22.63
C ARG A 216 -7.10 -0.22 -22.69
N VAL A 217 -6.64 0.45 -21.64
CA VAL A 217 -6.64 1.92 -21.49
C VAL A 217 -5.22 2.37 -21.19
N PRO A 218 -4.63 3.29 -21.98
CA PRO A 218 -3.30 3.82 -21.70
C PRO A 218 -3.27 4.61 -20.39
N ALA A 219 -2.25 4.38 -19.57
CA ALA A 219 -2.01 5.18 -18.37
C ALA A 219 -1.70 6.66 -18.73
N GLY A 220 -2.07 7.58 -17.84
CA GLY A 220 -1.84 9.01 -18.03
C GLY A 220 -2.62 9.58 -19.21
N SER A 221 -3.84 9.10 -19.44
CA SER A 221 -4.72 9.59 -20.50
C SER A 221 -6.03 10.18 -19.94
N GLY A 222 -6.89 10.70 -20.81
CA GLY A 222 -8.17 11.24 -20.40
C GLY A 222 -9.10 11.58 -21.55
N TRP A 223 -10.30 12.05 -21.20
CA TRP A 223 -11.29 12.51 -22.17
C TRP A 223 -11.63 13.97 -21.94
N PRO A 224 -11.86 14.75 -23.01
CA PRO A 224 -12.25 16.15 -22.88
C PRO A 224 -13.68 16.33 -22.35
N ALA A 225 -14.53 15.32 -22.55
CA ALA A 225 -15.91 15.28 -22.07
C ALA A 225 -16.37 13.82 -21.92
N ALA A 226 -17.29 13.61 -20.98
CA ALA A 226 -18.00 12.36 -20.76
C ALA A 226 -19.39 12.63 -20.19
N SER A 227 -20.26 11.63 -20.27
CA SER A 227 -21.60 11.62 -19.70
C SER A 227 -21.84 10.36 -18.87
N PRO A 228 -22.73 10.39 -17.86
CA PRO A 228 -23.23 9.17 -17.20
C PRO A 228 -23.72 8.10 -18.18
N LEU A 229 -24.24 8.52 -19.34
CA LEU A 229 -24.74 7.61 -20.38
C LEU A 229 -23.64 6.72 -20.97
N ASP A 230 -22.39 7.18 -20.93
CA ASP A 230 -21.23 6.49 -21.50
C ASP A 230 -20.75 5.32 -20.62
N VAL A 231 -21.23 5.20 -19.37
CA VAL A 231 -20.78 4.17 -18.43
C VAL A 231 -21.19 2.77 -18.90
N ALA A 232 -22.48 2.52 -19.15
CA ALA A 232 -22.98 1.22 -19.59
C ALA A 232 -22.27 0.67 -20.85
N PRO A 233 -22.14 1.41 -21.97
CA PRO A 233 -21.40 0.93 -23.14
C PRO A 233 -19.89 0.77 -22.90
N THR A 234 -19.30 1.52 -21.97
CA THR A 234 -17.90 1.34 -21.55
C THR A 234 -17.70 0.03 -20.78
N VAL A 235 -18.60 -0.27 -19.83
CA VAL A 235 -18.61 -1.55 -19.09
C VAL A 235 -18.73 -2.73 -20.05
N ALA A 236 -19.62 -2.65 -21.04
CA ALA A 236 -19.77 -3.69 -22.05
C ALA A 236 -18.47 -3.96 -22.84
N GLY A 237 -17.80 -2.90 -23.29
CA GLY A 237 -16.53 -3.00 -24.01
C GLY A 237 -15.38 -3.59 -23.20
N LEU A 238 -15.37 -3.38 -21.87
CA LEU A 238 -14.38 -3.93 -20.94
C LEU A 238 -14.66 -5.40 -20.60
N CYS A 239 -15.93 -5.76 -20.44
CA CYS A 239 -16.36 -7.13 -20.10
C CYS A 239 -16.51 -8.05 -21.34
N GLY A 240 -16.31 -7.49 -22.55
CA GLY A 240 -16.32 -8.25 -23.79
C GLY A 240 -17.71 -8.74 -24.21
N PHE A 241 -18.75 -7.95 -23.96
CA PHE A 241 -20.11 -8.21 -24.48
C PHE A 241 -20.61 -7.04 -25.35
N ALA A 242 -21.59 -7.31 -26.21
CA ALA A 242 -22.11 -6.28 -27.12
C ALA A 242 -22.95 -5.24 -26.36
N PRO A 243 -22.75 -3.93 -26.58
CA PRO A 243 -23.61 -2.92 -26.00
C PRO A 243 -25.05 -3.06 -26.51
N ASP A 244 -26.04 -2.80 -25.66
CA ASP A 244 -27.45 -2.85 -26.07
C ASP A 244 -27.75 -1.70 -27.06
N PRO A 245 -28.44 -1.96 -28.17
CA PRO A 245 -28.72 -0.94 -29.19
C PRO A 245 -29.65 0.19 -28.72
N ARG A 246 -30.32 0.04 -27.57
CA ARG A 246 -31.16 1.08 -26.97
C ARG A 246 -30.38 2.05 -26.08
N TRP A 247 -29.13 1.74 -25.74
CA TRP A 247 -28.27 2.67 -25.01
C TRP A 247 -27.93 3.86 -25.91
N GLU A 248 -28.04 5.06 -25.36
CA GLU A 248 -27.86 6.35 -26.03
C GLU A 248 -26.42 6.86 -25.89
N GLY A 249 -25.71 6.46 -24.84
CA GLY A 249 -24.30 6.79 -24.63
C GLY A 249 -23.35 6.03 -25.56
N SER A 250 -22.09 6.45 -25.54
CA SER A 250 -21.00 5.83 -26.31
C SER A 250 -19.92 5.26 -25.42
N SER A 251 -19.31 4.15 -25.82
CA SER A 251 -18.12 3.65 -25.12
C SER A 251 -17.01 4.71 -25.19
N LEU A 252 -16.36 4.95 -24.04
CA LEU A 252 -15.22 5.85 -23.90
C LEU A 252 -13.92 5.23 -24.46
N LEU A 253 -13.90 3.92 -24.62
CA LEU A 253 -12.70 3.16 -25.01
C LEU A 253 -12.21 3.55 -26.41
N GLY A 254 -10.91 3.79 -26.53
CA GLY A 254 -10.24 4.10 -27.79
C GLY A 254 -10.38 5.56 -28.23
N ARG A 255 -10.89 6.43 -27.37
CA ARG A 255 -11.04 7.89 -27.59
C ARG A 255 -10.20 8.73 -26.61
N GLU A 256 -9.41 8.07 -25.78
CA GLU A 256 -8.54 8.70 -24.78
C GLU A 256 -7.42 9.49 -25.46
N LEU A 257 -7.09 10.65 -24.91
CA LEU A 257 -5.94 11.47 -25.29
C LEU A 257 -4.88 11.42 -24.19
N PRO A 258 -3.58 11.33 -24.50
CA PRO A 258 -2.54 11.43 -23.48
C PRO A 258 -2.63 12.78 -22.76
N LEU A 259 -2.65 12.78 -21.43
CA LEU A 259 -2.78 14.00 -20.62
C LEU A 259 -1.66 15.01 -20.89
N VAL A 260 -0.45 14.52 -21.22
CA VAL A 260 0.67 15.39 -21.60
C VAL A 260 0.34 16.22 -22.84
N GLU A 261 -0.34 15.65 -23.84
CA GLU A 261 -0.75 16.40 -25.04
C GLU A 261 -1.87 17.37 -24.70
N VAL A 262 -2.84 16.95 -23.88
CA VAL A 262 -3.93 17.84 -23.42
C VAL A 262 -3.37 19.10 -22.74
N VAL A 263 -2.40 18.95 -21.83
CA VAL A 263 -1.76 20.09 -21.17
C VAL A 263 -0.96 20.96 -22.15
N LEU A 264 -0.22 20.34 -23.07
CA LEU A 264 0.55 21.08 -24.08
C LEU A 264 -0.35 21.86 -25.05
N ASP A 265 -1.48 21.28 -25.45
CA ASP A 265 -2.47 21.93 -26.31
C ASP A 265 -3.11 23.14 -25.62
N LEU A 266 -3.44 23.01 -24.33
CA LEU A 266 -3.95 24.13 -23.53
C LEU A 266 -2.89 25.25 -23.38
N LEU A 267 -1.63 24.89 -23.13
CA LEU A 267 -0.53 25.86 -23.11
C LEU A 267 -0.34 26.54 -24.48
N ALA A 268 -0.40 25.78 -25.57
CA ALA A 268 -0.29 26.33 -26.91
C ALA A 268 -1.43 27.31 -27.25
N ALA A 269 -2.66 27.07 -26.74
CA ALA A 269 -3.79 27.97 -26.91
C ALA A 269 -3.55 29.36 -26.28
N MET A 270 -2.74 29.45 -25.21
CA MET A 270 -2.38 30.72 -24.56
C MET A 270 -1.57 31.66 -25.47
N ALA A 271 -1.05 31.18 -26.61
CA ALA A 271 -0.40 32.03 -27.61
C ALA A 271 -1.37 32.96 -28.36
N GLN A 272 -2.68 32.70 -28.29
CA GLN A 272 -3.70 33.49 -29.00
C GLN A 272 -4.16 34.72 -28.20
N GLU A 273 -3.82 34.80 -26.92
CA GLU A 273 -4.24 35.85 -25.98
C GLU A 273 -3.05 36.72 -25.55
N THR A 274 -3.30 38.00 -25.20
CA THR A 274 -2.25 38.94 -24.75
C THR A 274 -2.67 39.70 -23.49
N TYR A 275 -1.70 40.07 -22.64
CA TYR A 275 -1.94 40.91 -21.44
C TYR A 275 -2.07 42.42 -21.74
N GLY A 276 -2.37 42.81 -22.98
CA GLY A 276 -2.34 44.21 -23.41
C GLY A 276 -0.92 44.77 -23.59
N GLU A 277 0.10 43.91 -23.51
CA GLU A 277 1.52 44.19 -23.80
C GLU A 277 1.95 43.40 -25.06
N ARG A 278 3.18 43.60 -25.55
CA ARG A 278 3.72 42.89 -26.73
C ARG A 278 4.12 41.42 -26.46
N VAL A 279 3.59 40.83 -25.39
CA VAL A 279 3.91 39.48 -24.88
C VAL A 279 2.60 38.69 -24.79
N THR A 280 2.55 37.50 -25.38
CA THR A 280 1.39 36.60 -25.26
C THR A 280 1.32 35.97 -23.87
N ILE A 281 0.17 35.40 -23.48
CA ILE A 281 0.08 34.67 -22.20
C ILE A 281 1.04 33.45 -22.21
N LEU A 282 1.21 32.78 -23.36
CA LEU A 282 2.20 31.70 -23.47
C LEU A 282 3.64 32.21 -23.29
N ASP A 283 4.01 33.32 -23.95
CA ASP A 283 5.36 33.90 -23.79
C ASP A 283 5.62 34.24 -22.32
N HIS A 284 4.63 34.82 -21.65
CA HIS A 284 4.70 35.15 -20.23
C HIS A 284 4.95 33.91 -19.36
N ALA A 285 4.17 32.84 -19.55
CA ALA A 285 4.33 31.59 -18.83
C ALA A 285 5.70 30.94 -19.06
N LEU A 286 6.20 30.94 -20.30
CA LEU A 286 7.52 30.42 -20.65
C LEU A 286 8.66 31.24 -20.02
N GLN A 287 8.51 32.57 -19.95
CA GLN A 287 9.47 33.44 -19.29
C GLN A 287 9.51 33.19 -17.78
N SER A 288 8.35 33.09 -17.13
CA SER A 288 8.24 32.77 -15.70
C SER A 288 8.88 31.41 -15.38
N ALA A 289 8.60 30.38 -16.18
CA ALA A 289 9.21 29.05 -16.02
C ALA A 289 10.74 29.08 -16.22
N ALA A 290 11.23 29.83 -17.21
CA ALA A 290 12.66 29.96 -17.48
C ALA A 290 13.41 30.68 -16.35
N LEU A 291 12.78 31.70 -15.73
CA LEU A 291 13.31 32.39 -14.57
C LEU A 291 13.40 31.45 -13.36
N ALA A 292 12.34 30.68 -13.08
CA ALA A 292 12.34 29.68 -12.02
C ALA A 292 13.41 28.60 -12.22
N ALA A 293 13.59 28.13 -13.46
CA ALA A 293 14.62 27.15 -13.80
C ALA A 293 16.03 27.71 -13.59
N SER A 294 16.26 28.97 -14.00
CA SER A 294 17.56 29.65 -13.84
C SER A 294 17.92 29.91 -12.37
N ASP A 295 16.91 30.09 -11.51
CA ASP A 295 17.08 30.21 -10.05
C ASP A 295 17.28 28.85 -9.35
N GLY A 296 17.20 27.73 -10.08
CA GLY A 296 17.28 26.40 -9.48
C GLY A 296 16.12 26.09 -8.54
N ALA A 297 14.93 26.65 -8.80
CA ALA A 297 13.77 26.54 -7.92
C ALA A 297 13.20 25.11 -7.77
N GLY A 298 13.59 24.21 -8.66
CA GLY A 298 13.12 22.82 -8.73
C GLY A 298 11.93 22.65 -9.67
N ASP A 299 11.75 21.40 -10.08
CA ASP A 299 10.81 20.96 -11.12
C ASP A 299 9.35 21.39 -10.86
N GLU A 300 8.88 21.25 -9.62
CA GLU A 300 7.51 21.61 -9.23
C GLU A 300 7.26 23.12 -9.37
N MET A 301 8.21 23.97 -8.97
CA MET A 301 8.06 25.42 -9.11
C MET A 301 8.17 25.89 -10.56
N VAL A 302 9.02 25.25 -11.37
CA VAL A 302 9.11 25.50 -12.81
C VAL A 302 7.77 25.17 -13.48
N LEU A 303 7.16 24.02 -13.15
CA LEU A 303 5.83 23.66 -13.64
C LEU A 303 4.74 24.61 -13.13
N ALA A 304 4.78 25.00 -11.86
CA ALA A 304 3.83 25.95 -11.31
C ALA A 304 3.87 27.27 -12.09
N CYS A 305 5.07 27.80 -12.37
CA CYS A 305 5.25 28.99 -13.20
C CYS A 305 4.77 28.79 -14.64
N LEU A 306 5.01 27.64 -15.25
CA LEU A 306 4.56 27.34 -16.61
C LEU A 306 3.02 27.26 -16.71
N LEU A 307 2.36 26.77 -15.67
CA LEU A 307 0.92 26.46 -15.70
C LEU A 307 0.04 27.52 -15.02
N HIS A 308 0.62 28.55 -14.39
CA HIS A 308 -0.14 29.41 -13.48
C HIS A 308 -1.30 30.19 -14.12
N ASP A 309 -1.17 30.50 -15.41
CA ASP A 309 -2.16 31.26 -16.17
C ASP A 309 -3.03 30.40 -17.09
N LEU A 310 -2.95 29.08 -16.99
CA LEU A 310 -3.75 28.14 -17.78
C LEU A 310 -5.26 28.40 -17.64
N GLY A 311 -5.69 28.92 -16.49
CA GLY A 311 -7.10 29.27 -16.26
C GLY A 311 -7.66 30.34 -17.20
N HIS A 312 -6.84 31.11 -17.92
CA HIS A 312 -7.32 32.07 -18.91
C HIS A 312 -7.92 31.42 -20.16
N VAL A 313 -7.47 30.21 -20.52
CA VAL A 313 -7.97 29.47 -21.69
C VAL A 313 -9.01 28.41 -21.33
N LEU A 314 -9.29 28.24 -20.03
CA LEU A 314 -10.35 27.39 -19.51
C LEU A 314 -11.62 28.23 -19.35
N ASP A 315 -12.69 27.82 -20.04
CA ASP A 315 -13.91 28.60 -20.23
C ASP A 315 -14.47 29.15 -18.89
N ARG A 316 -14.81 30.46 -18.88
CA ARG A 316 -15.46 31.24 -17.79
C ARG A 316 -14.59 31.96 -16.73
N ALA A 317 -13.28 32.09 -16.87
CA ALA A 317 -12.50 32.93 -15.96
C ALA A 317 -12.92 34.43 -16.04
N GLY A 318 -13.25 35.05 -14.89
CA GLY A 318 -13.44 36.50 -14.79
C GLY A 318 -14.83 37.09 -15.10
N GLN A 319 -15.89 36.28 -15.24
CA GLN A 319 -17.26 36.79 -15.36
C GLN A 319 -17.95 36.86 -13.98
N TRP A 320 -18.48 38.04 -13.60
CA TRP A 320 -19.47 38.30 -12.54
C TRP A 320 -19.55 37.27 -11.39
N GLY A 321 -18.65 37.36 -10.40
CA GLY A 321 -18.71 36.54 -9.19
C GLY A 321 -18.18 35.11 -9.33
N LEU A 322 -17.63 34.73 -10.49
CA LEU A 322 -16.88 33.48 -10.67
C LEU A 322 -15.44 33.60 -10.16
N PRO A 323 -14.78 32.47 -9.83
CA PRO A 323 -13.37 32.47 -9.45
C PRO A 323 -12.46 33.06 -10.53
N GLY A 324 -11.38 33.73 -10.11
CA GLY A 324 -10.35 34.23 -11.01
C GLY A 324 -9.58 33.10 -11.71
N HIS A 325 -8.78 33.43 -12.72
CA HIS A 325 -8.04 32.45 -13.53
C HIS A 325 -7.16 31.53 -12.70
N ALA A 326 -6.58 32.02 -11.60
CA ALA A 326 -5.77 31.22 -10.67
C ALA A 326 -6.54 30.02 -10.09
N GLU A 327 -7.77 30.25 -9.60
CA GLU A 327 -8.60 29.20 -9.00
C GLU A 327 -9.11 28.23 -10.06
N VAL A 328 -9.52 28.74 -11.22
CA VAL A 328 -9.96 27.92 -12.37
C VAL A 328 -8.84 26.99 -12.84
N GLY A 329 -7.64 27.52 -13.06
CA GLY A 329 -6.48 26.76 -13.50
C GLY A 329 -6.07 25.70 -12.48
N ALA A 330 -5.95 26.09 -11.21
CA ALA A 330 -5.57 25.14 -10.16
C ALA A 330 -6.64 24.07 -9.91
N ARG A 331 -7.95 24.39 -10.00
CA ARG A 331 -9.04 23.41 -9.91
C ARG A 331 -9.01 22.39 -11.05
N ALA A 332 -8.65 22.80 -12.28
CA ALA A 332 -8.53 21.86 -13.38
C ALA A 332 -7.33 20.91 -13.23
N LEU A 333 -6.28 21.35 -12.54
CA LEU A 333 -5.00 20.62 -12.42
C LEU A 333 -4.89 19.77 -11.15
N GLN A 334 -5.59 20.12 -10.06
CA GLN A 334 -5.52 19.43 -8.76
C GLN A 334 -5.81 17.92 -8.76
N PRO A 335 -6.61 17.34 -9.71
CA PRO A 335 -6.82 15.90 -9.70
C PRO A 335 -5.60 15.11 -10.20
N VAL A 336 -4.71 15.74 -10.97
CA VAL A 336 -3.62 15.07 -11.68
C VAL A 336 -2.22 15.58 -11.30
N LEU A 337 -2.10 16.77 -10.71
CA LEU A 337 -0.84 17.35 -10.25
C LEU A 337 -0.75 17.45 -8.72
N SER A 338 0.47 17.49 -8.19
CA SER A 338 0.71 17.60 -6.75
C SER A 338 0.34 18.98 -6.20
N PRO A 339 -0.04 19.07 -4.90
CA PRO A 339 -0.27 20.36 -4.24
C PRO A 339 0.92 21.32 -4.35
N ALA A 340 2.15 20.79 -4.39
CA ALA A 340 3.38 21.57 -4.60
C ALA A 340 3.40 22.39 -5.89
N ILE A 341 2.67 21.94 -6.93
CA ILE A 341 2.52 22.65 -8.20
C ILE A 341 1.25 23.51 -8.17
N VAL A 342 0.15 22.94 -7.69
CA VAL A 342 -1.19 23.49 -7.83
C VAL A 342 -1.49 24.61 -6.84
N GLU A 343 -1.08 24.48 -5.58
CA GLU A 343 -1.38 25.49 -4.55
C GLU A 343 -0.63 26.81 -4.76
N PRO A 344 0.62 26.83 -5.26
CA PRO A 344 1.25 28.07 -5.70
C PRO A 344 0.49 28.75 -6.85
N ILE A 345 -0.02 27.98 -7.81
CA ILE A 345 -0.88 28.51 -8.89
C ILE A 345 -2.15 29.11 -8.30
N ARG A 346 -2.82 28.43 -7.37
CA ARG A 346 -4.01 28.95 -6.71
C ARG A 346 -3.75 30.26 -5.97
N GLY A 347 -2.60 30.33 -5.28
CA GLY A 347 -2.23 31.43 -4.40
C GLY A 347 -1.62 32.66 -5.09
N HIS A 348 -1.18 32.59 -6.35
CA HIS A 348 -0.33 33.64 -6.92
C HIS A 348 -1.02 35.01 -7.04
N VAL A 349 -2.34 35.06 -7.26
CA VAL A 349 -3.11 36.32 -7.27
C VAL A 349 -3.22 36.89 -5.84
N THR A 350 -3.50 36.03 -4.86
CA THR A 350 -3.55 36.42 -3.45
C THR A 350 -2.19 36.89 -2.93
N ALA A 351 -1.10 36.25 -3.39
CA ALA A 351 0.27 36.66 -3.09
C ALA A 351 0.55 38.10 -3.55
N LYS A 352 0.09 38.50 -4.75
CA LYS A 352 0.18 39.90 -5.21
C LYS A 352 -0.50 40.85 -4.22
N ARG A 353 -1.74 40.54 -3.84
CA ARG A 353 -2.55 41.37 -2.93
C ARG A 353 -1.94 41.46 -1.54
N TYR A 354 -1.36 40.36 -1.06
CA TYR A 354 -0.60 40.28 0.18
C TYR A 354 0.64 41.17 0.13
N LEU A 355 1.51 41.01 -0.88
CA LEU A 355 2.76 41.77 -1.00
C LEU A 355 2.51 43.28 -1.08
N VAL A 356 1.46 43.72 -1.79
CA VAL A 356 1.07 45.14 -1.79
C VAL A 356 0.64 45.62 -0.40
N ALA A 357 -0.04 44.78 0.39
CA ALA A 357 -0.49 45.13 1.73
C ALA A 357 0.66 45.24 2.75
N VAL A 358 1.67 44.37 2.65
CA VAL A 358 2.75 44.28 3.64
C VAL A 358 4.06 44.97 3.22
N GLU A 359 4.27 45.21 1.92
CA GLU A 359 5.44 45.90 1.38
C GLU A 359 5.02 47.19 0.64
N PRO A 360 5.14 48.38 1.28
CA PRO A 360 4.69 49.64 0.69
C PRO A 360 5.32 49.96 -0.68
N ALA A 361 6.57 49.52 -0.91
CA ALA A 361 7.30 49.75 -2.17
C ALA A 361 6.93 48.73 -3.26
N TYR A 362 6.23 47.64 -2.94
CA TYR A 362 5.92 46.60 -3.91
C TYR A 362 4.92 47.06 -4.97
N HIS A 363 3.93 47.89 -4.58
CA HIS A 363 2.96 48.47 -5.53
C HIS A 363 3.63 49.20 -6.69
N ASP A 364 4.71 49.94 -6.42
CA ASP A 364 5.40 50.76 -7.43
C ASP A 364 6.24 49.93 -8.40
N ARG A 365 6.54 48.66 -8.06
CA ARG A 365 7.25 47.71 -8.92
C ARG A 365 6.32 46.96 -9.89
N LEU A 366 5.01 46.99 -9.67
CA LEU A 366 4.05 46.30 -10.53
C LEU A 366 3.98 46.92 -11.92
N SER A 367 3.86 46.08 -12.96
CA SER A 367 3.57 46.55 -14.32
C SER A 367 2.21 47.27 -14.38
N LEU A 368 1.98 48.04 -15.43
CA LEU A 368 0.71 48.75 -15.62
C LEU A 368 -0.48 47.78 -15.62
N ALA A 369 -0.36 46.66 -16.34
CA ALA A 369 -1.37 45.59 -16.35
C ALA A 369 -1.60 44.96 -14.96
N SER A 370 -0.53 44.73 -14.19
CA SER A 370 -0.64 44.19 -12.82
C SER A 370 -1.35 45.15 -11.85
N ARG A 371 -1.17 46.47 -11.99
CA ARG A 371 -1.90 47.47 -11.18
C ARG A 371 -3.38 47.57 -11.56
N MET A 372 -3.69 47.45 -12.85
CA MET A 372 -5.08 47.44 -13.32
C MET A 372 -5.81 46.20 -12.78
N SER A 373 -5.25 45.01 -12.99
CA SER A 373 -5.83 43.76 -12.47
C SER A 373 -5.91 43.72 -10.95
N LEU A 374 -4.97 44.32 -10.21
CA LEU A 374 -5.04 44.44 -8.75
C LEU A 374 -6.31 45.18 -8.31
N THR A 375 -6.72 46.23 -9.03
CA THR A 375 -7.93 46.98 -8.72
C THR A 375 -9.19 46.14 -8.93
N GLU A 376 -9.23 45.38 -10.03
CA GLU A 376 -10.33 44.46 -10.35
C GLU A 376 -10.42 43.29 -9.35
N GLN A 377 -9.28 42.88 -8.78
CA GLN A 377 -9.16 41.79 -7.81
C GLN A 377 -9.41 42.23 -6.36
N GLY A 378 -9.92 43.45 -6.14
CA GLY A 378 -10.29 43.95 -4.82
C GLY A 378 -9.15 44.60 -4.02
N GLY A 379 -8.02 44.93 -4.66
CA GLY A 379 -6.94 45.67 -4.04
C GLY A 379 -6.10 44.88 -3.02
N PRO A 380 -5.31 45.57 -2.18
CA PRO A 380 -4.49 44.96 -1.13
C PRO A 380 -5.35 44.16 -0.14
N LEU A 381 -4.80 43.09 0.44
CA LEU A 381 -5.51 42.31 1.47
C LEU A 381 -5.76 43.13 2.74
N ALA A 382 -6.86 42.84 3.42
CA ALA A 382 -7.08 43.29 4.78
C ALA A 382 -6.10 42.59 5.74
N ALA A 383 -5.79 43.20 6.88
CA ALA A 383 -4.77 42.69 7.81
C ALA A 383 -5.02 41.23 8.25
N GLY A 384 -6.26 40.87 8.59
CA GLY A 384 -6.61 39.50 8.98
C GLY A 384 -6.45 38.48 7.85
N ASP A 385 -6.83 38.85 6.62
CA ASP A 385 -6.66 37.98 5.45
C ASP A 385 -5.17 37.82 5.08
N ALA A 386 -4.37 38.87 5.30
CA ALA A 386 -2.93 38.83 5.09
C ALA A 386 -2.24 37.88 6.09
N GLU A 387 -2.64 37.91 7.36
CA GLU A 387 -2.16 36.97 8.38
C GLU A 387 -2.56 35.52 8.04
N ALA A 388 -3.82 35.30 7.63
CA ALA A 388 -4.30 33.99 7.23
C ALA A 388 -3.56 33.43 6.00
N PHE A 389 -3.34 34.27 4.98
CA PHE A 389 -2.55 33.89 3.81
C PHE A 389 -1.11 33.53 4.21
N ALA A 390 -0.44 34.36 5.02
CA ALA A 390 0.94 34.13 5.44
C ALA A 390 1.14 32.84 6.26
N ALA A 391 0.11 32.40 6.99
CA ALA A 391 0.11 31.15 7.75
C ALA A 391 -0.18 29.89 6.90
N GLY A 392 -0.54 30.05 5.63
CA GLY A 392 -0.85 28.94 4.73
C GLY A 392 0.38 28.10 4.37
N ALA A 393 0.18 26.78 4.22
CA ALA A 393 1.27 25.83 3.96
C ALA A 393 2.11 26.15 2.70
N PHE A 394 1.47 26.74 1.69
CA PHE A 394 2.06 27.07 0.39
C PHE A 394 2.25 28.58 0.16
N ALA A 395 2.12 29.41 1.21
CA ALA A 395 2.21 30.86 1.08
C ALA A 395 3.57 31.33 0.54
N ALA A 396 4.65 30.70 1.03
CA ALA A 396 6.02 30.99 0.59
C ALA A 396 6.21 30.63 -0.89
N GLU A 397 5.68 29.48 -1.30
CA GLU A 397 5.73 28.99 -2.68
C GLU A 397 4.91 29.89 -3.63
N ALA A 398 3.71 30.32 -3.22
CA ALA A 398 2.88 31.25 -3.98
C ALA A 398 3.55 32.63 -4.15
N MET A 399 4.21 33.16 -3.11
CA MET A 399 4.99 34.39 -3.19
C MET A 399 6.22 34.25 -4.10
N ARG A 400 6.89 33.08 -4.08
CA ARG A 400 7.98 32.77 -5.01
C ARG A 400 7.49 32.77 -6.46
N LEU A 401 6.41 32.04 -6.75
CA LEU A 401 5.79 32.03 -8.08
C LEU A 401 5.44 33.46 -8.52
N ARG A 402 4.83 34.25 -7.63
CA ARG A 402 4.49 35.65 -7.91
C ARG A 402 5.69 36.49 -8.33
N GLY A 403 6.85 36.29 -7.69
CA GLY A 403 8.09 36.96 -8.06
C GLY A 403 8.54 36.64 -9.49
N TYR A 404 8.40 35.39 -9.93
CA TYR A 404 8.71 35.00 -11.32
C TYR A 404 7.66 35.53 -12.31
N ASP A 405 6.36 35.52 -11.96
CA ASP A 405 5.29 36.16 -12.75
C ASP A 405 5.60 37.64 -12.99
N ASP A 406 5.98 38.39 -11.96
CA ASP A 406 6.35 39.81 -12.14
C ASP A 406 7.55 40.01 -13.08
N GLY A 407 8.49 39.05 -13.10
CA GLY A 407 9.65 39.08 -13.99
C GLY A 407 9.36 38.68 -15.44
N GLY A 408 8.28 37.93 -15.69
CA GLY A 408 8.01 37.26 -16.96
C GLY A 408 7.36 38.11 -18.07
N LYS A 409 7.68 39.40 -18.21
CA LYS A 409 6.94 40.32 -19.13
C LYS A 409 7.87 41.14 -20.03
N VAL A 410 8.90 40.48 -20.55
CA VAL A 410 9.96 41.12 -21.34
C VAL A 410 9.76 40.84 -22.83
N ASP A 411 9.43 41.89 -23.58
CA ASP A 411 9.27 41.85 -25.04
C ASP A 411 10.58 41.39 -25.73
N GLY A 412 10.47 40.37 -26.59
CA GLY A 412 11.60 39.81 -27.35
C GLY A 412 12.60 38.97 -26.53
N LEU A 413 12.31 38.62 -25.28
CA LEU A 413 13.18 37.74 -24.48
C LEU A 413 13.18 36.32 -25.06
N VAL A 414 14.37 35.81 -25.39
CA VAL A 414 14.53 34.43 -25.89
C VAL A 414 14.59 33.48 -24.70
N VAL A 415 13.61 32.58 -24.63
CA VAL A 415 13.48 31.55 -23.59
C VAL A 415 13.30 30.17 -24.21
N PRO A 416 13.49 29.07 -23.45
CA PRO A 416 13.20 27.73 -23.94
C PRO A 416 11.76 27.62 -24.47
N ALA A 417 11.61 26.97 -25.62
CA ALA A 417 10.29 26.74 -26.22
C ALA A 417 9.47 25.75 -25.39
N LEU A 418 8.13 25.79 -25.53
CA LEU A 418 7.18 24.93 -24.83
C LEU A 418 7.58 23.45 -24.83
N GLU A 419 8.00 22.93 -25.98
CA GLU A 419 8.40 21.53 -26.16
C GLU A 419 9.55 21.09 -25.22
N THR A 420 10.39 22.03 -24.76
CA THR A 420 11.46 21.76 -23.78
C THR A 420 10.91 21.23 -22.45
N TYR A 421 9.69 21.63 -22.09
CA TYR A 421 9.05 21.26 -20.82
C TYR A 421 8.24 19.96 -20.89
N ARG A 422 8.10 19.33 -22.07
CA ARG A 422 7.31 18.09 -22.24
C ARG A 422 7.73 16.99 -21.24
N GLY A 423 9.04 16.76 -21.10
CA GLY A 423 9.55 15.72 -20.20
C GLY A 423 9.20 15.99 -18.73
N LEU A 424 9.19 17.26 -18.34
CA LEU A 424 8.84 17.72 -17.00
C LEU A 424 7.34 17.54 -16.72
N ILE A 425 6.48 17.94 -17.67
CA ILE A 425 5.02 17.72 -17.60
C ILE A 425 4.71 16.22 -17.53
N ALA A 426 5.32 15.42 -18.40
CA ALA A 426 5.15 13.97 -18.42
C ALA A 426 5.59 13.32 -17.10
N ALA A 427 6.66 13.80 -16.47
CA ALA A 427 7.11 13.30 -15.18
C ALA A 427 6.11 13.61 -14.04
N ALA A 428 5.52 14.80 -14.03
CA ALA A 428 4.54 15.21 -13.03
C ALA A 428 3.18 14.49 -13.16
N LEU A 429 2.82 14.07 -14.38
CA LEU A 429 1.60 13.32 -14.69
C LEU A 429 1.77 11.79 -14.55
N LYS A 430 2.90 11.31 -14.03
CA LYS A 430 3.03 9.88 -13.72
C LYS A 430 2.27 9.51 -12.45
N PRO A 431 1.72 8.29 -12.36
CA PRO A 431 1.24 7.76 -11.09
C PRO A 431 2.36 7.86 -10.05
N GLN A 432 2.08 8.58 -8.97
CA GLN A 432 2.96 8.66 -7.81
C GLN A 432 2.10 8.36 -6.59
N ARG A 433 2.56 7.43 -5.77
CA ARG A 433 1.93 7.21 -4.47
C ARG A 433 2.14 8.46 -3.62
N PRO A 434 1.08 9.08 -3.10
CA PRO A 434 1.23 10.20 -2.19
C PRO A 434 2.01 9.75 -0.96
N VAL A 435 2.85 10.66 -0.46
CA VAL A 435 3.61 10.46 0.76
C VAL A 435 2.71 10.84 1.93
N ASP A 436 2.48 9.91 2.84
CA ASP A 436 1.80 10.24 4.09
C ASP A 436 2.72 11.14 4.95
N PRO A 437 2.24 12.31 5.40
CA PRO A 437 3.07 13.25 6.14
C PRO A 437 3.50 12.72 7.51
N SER A 438 2.66 11.89 8.15
CA SER A 438 2.97 11.25 9.44
C SER A 438 4.09 10.22 9.27
N TRP A 439 4.01 9.40 8.22
CA TRP A 439 5.05 8.45 7.86
C TRP A 439 6.36 9.16 7.54
N ALA A 440 6.33 10.24 6.74
CA ALA A 440 7.54 10.98 6.40
C ALA A 440 8.21 11.56 7.67
N ARG A 441 7.40 12.09 8.59
CA ARG A 441 7.85 12.64 9.86
C ARG A 441 8.48 11.58 10.77
N ASP A 442 7.89 10.37 10.82
CA ASP A 442 8.39 9.23 11.61
C ASP A 442 9.63 8.58 11.00
N ALA A 443 9.68 8.43 9.68
CA ALA A 443 10.79 7.83 8.93
C ALA A 443 12.02 8.74 8.81
N CYS A 444 11.88 10.02 9.14
CA CYS A 444 12.96 11.00 9.07
C CYS A 444 14.17 10.59 9.93
N SER A 445 15.36 10.55 9.32
CA SER A 445 16.62 10.21 9.97
C SER A 445 17.45 11.43 10.41
N CYS A 446 16.90 12.63 10.38
CA CYS A 446 17.64 13.84 10.75
C CYS A 446 17.88 13.91 12.28
N ALA A 447 18.83 14.74 12.70
CA ALA A 447 19.29 14.82 14.09
C ALA A 447 18.23 15.30 15.11
N SER A 448 17.12 15.88 14.67
CA SER A 448 15.98 16.20 15.54
C SER A 448 14.96 15.08 15.65
N CYS A 449 15.05 14.05 14.81
CA CYS A 449 14.12 12.93 14.73
C CYS A 449 14.75 11.62 15.23
N ARG A 450 16.07 11.50 15.04
CA ARG A 450 16.89 10.38 15.48
C ARG A 450 18.13 10.88 16.19
N ASP A 451 18.48 10.21 17.29
CA ASP A 451 19.75 10.46 17.99
C ASP A 451 20.94 10.06 17.08
N PRO A 452 21.89 10.97 16.78
CA PRO A 452 23.00 10.66 15.88
C PRO A 452 23.97 9.58 16.38
N GLY A 453 24.00 9.31 17.69
CA GLY A 453 24.91 8.35 18.30
C GLY A 453 24.36 6.93 18.36
N ASN A 454 23.04 6.77 18.52
CA ASN A 454 22.42 5.45 18.70
C ASN A 454 21.24 5.16 17.75
N GLY A 455 20.78 6.13 16.97
CA GLY A 455 19.70 5.97 15.99
C GLY A 455 18.30 5.80 16.58
N GLN A 456 18.09 6.03 17.88
CA GLN A 456 16.77 5.96 18.50
C GLN A 456 15.91 7.17 18.16
N HIS A 457 14.59 7.00 18.17
CA HIS A 457 13.63 8.08 17.95
C HIS A 457 13.77 9.13 19.07
N LEU A 458 13.82 10.40 18.67
CA LEU A 458 13.71 11.57 19.57
C LEU A 458 12.30 12.14 19.62
N ILE A 459 11.41 11.63 18.77
CA ILE A 459 10.01 12.00 18.65
C ILE A 459 9.12 10.81 19.03
N ASP A 460 7.89 11.10 19.45
CA ASP A 460 6.86 10.10 19.70
C ASP A 460 5.65 10.31 18.76
N ALA A 461 4.67 9.40 18.83
CA ALA A 461 3.52 9.42 17.93
C ALA A 461 2.67 10.70 18.04
N SER A 462 2.73 11.44 19.16
CA SER A 462 1.89 12.62 19.37
C SER A 462 2.25 13.81 18.46
N VAL A 463 3.48 13.83 17.93
CA VAL A 463 3.94 14.92 17.04
C VAL A 463 3.70 14.64 15.55
N LEU A 464 3.07 13.52 15.21
CA LEU A 464 2.86 13.10 13.82
C LEU A 464 1.61 13.72 13.17
N ASP A 465 0.69 14.27 13.96
CA ASP A 465 -0.53 14.91 13.46
C ASP A 465 -0.30 16.35 12.98
N GLY A 466 -1.17 16.83 12.09
CA GLY A 466 -1.24 18.24 11.69
C GLY A 466 -0.24 18.69 10.63
N TRP A 467 0.45 17.75 9.97
CA TRP A 467 1.42 18.02 8.91
C TRP A 467 0.80 17.93 7.52
N THR A 468 1.26 18.78 6.62
CA THR A 468 0.95 18.77 5.18
C THR A 468 2.23 18.61 4.39
N VAL A 469 2.24 17.73 3.39
CA VAL A 469 3.37 17.62 2.45
C VAL A 469 3.36 18.83 1.52
N VAL A 470 4.42 19.62 1.57
CA VAL A 470 4.63 20.79 0.71
C VAL A 470 5.39 20.42 -0.55
N ARG A 471 6.40 19.54 -0.45
CA ARG A 471 7.28 19.17 -1.55
C ARG A 471 7.92 17.82 -1.30
N THR A 472 8.13 17.06 -2.37
CA THR A 472 8.81 15.76 -2.35
C THR A 472 9.90 15.71 -3.42
N ASP A 473 11.13 15.40 -3.02
CA ASP A 473 12.25 15.24 -3.94
C ASP A 473 12.93 13.89 -3.72
N ARG A 474 13.39 13.25 -4.80
CA ARG A 474 14.19 12.02 -4.72
C ARG A 474 15.53 12.21 -5.40
N THR A 475 16.61 11.95 -4.67
CA THR A 475 17.99 12.08 -5.14
C THR A 475 18.80 10.85 -4.75
N GLY A 476 19.14 10.00 -5.72
CA GLY A 476 19.82 8.73 -5.43
C GLY A 476 18.99 7.87 -4.49
N ASP A 477 19.58 7.47 -3.37
CA ASP A 477 18.97 6.62 -2.33
C ASP A 477 18.37 7.42 -1.16
N GLU A 478 18.05 8.71 -1.37
CA GLU A 478 17.39 9.55 -0.38
C GLU A 478 16.09 10.16 -0.94
N LEU A 479 15.04 10.10 -0.13
CA LEU A 479 13.79 10.82 -0.29
C LEU A 479 13.79 12.01 0.67
N THR A 480 13.66 13.21 0.13
CA THR A 480 13.47 14.45 0.91
C THR A 480 12.00 14.85 0.87
N VAL A 481 11.40 15.10 2.02
CA VAL A 481 9.99 15.52 2.13
C VAL A 481 9.89 16.79 2.97
N THR A 482 9.45 17.88 2.37
CA THR A 482 9.20 19.13 3.09
C THR A 482 7.77 19.12 3.63
N LEU A 483 7.64 19.27 4.95
CA LEU A 483 6.38 19.31 5.66
C LEU A 483 6.11 20.70 6.23
N HIS A 484 4.83 21.04 6.32
CA HIS A 484 4.33 22.22 7.03
C HIS A 484 3.29 21.79 8.07
N HIS A 485 3.49 22.12 9.34
CA HIS A 485 2.54 21.85 10.40
C HIS A 485 1.53 22.99 10.53
N ARG A 486 0.30 22.70 10.95
CA ARG A 486 -0.76 23.70 11.23
C ARG A 486 -0.37 24.80 12.22
N SER A 487 0.70 24.63 13.00
CA SER A 487 1.27 25.69 13.87
C SER A 487 2.15 26.71 13.14
N GLY A 488 2.45 26.48 11.86
CA GLY A 488 3.39 27.25 11.05
C GLY A 488 4.82 26.69 11.03
N GLU A 489 5.10 25.59 11.74
CA GLU A 489 6.41 24.94 11.70
C GLU A 489 6.66 24.29 10.32
N ARG A 490 7.89 24.42 9.81
CA ARG A 490 8.36 23.69 8.62
C ARG A 490 9.45 22.71 8.99
N HIS A 491 9.39 21.51 8.42
CA HIS A 491 10.36 20.45 8.67
C HIS A 491 10.77 19.79 7.35
N VAL A 492 12.07 19.58 7.15
CA VAL A 492 12.60 18.86 6.00
C VAL A 492 13.01 17.47 6.45
N CYS A 493 12.25 16.46 6.03
CA CYS A 493 12.54 15.07 6.33
C CYS A 493 13.60 14.53 5.37
N HIS A 494 14.61 13.86 5.91
CA HIS A 494 15.59 13.09 5.14
C HIS A 494 15.34 11.61 5.40
N ILE A 495 15.00 10.86 4.36
CA ILE A 495 14.56 9.48 4.47
C ILE A 495 15.41 8.61 3.54
N PRO A 496 16.30 7.77 4.08
CA PRO A 496 17.03 6.78 3.28
C PRO A 496 16.04 5.79 2.64
N THR A 497 16.15 5.57 1.32
CA THR A 497 15.27 4.64 0.60
C THR A 497 15.80 3.20 0.59
N ALA A 498 17.06 2.99 0.97
CA ALA A 498 17.61 1.66 1.18
C ALA A 498 17.10 1.09 2.51
N GLY A 499 16.24 0.07 2.45
CA GLY A 499 15.73 -0.62 3.63
C GLY A 499 16.81 -1.43 4.36
N PRO A 500 16.56 -1.86 5.61
CA PRO A 500 17.40 -2.87 6.25
C PRO A 500 17.33 -4.14 5.38
N GLY A 501 18.48 -4.56 4.83
CA GLY A 501 18.54 -5.77 3.99
C GLY A 501 18.02 -6.98 4.75
N ASP A 502 16.99 -7.62 4.20
CA ASP A 502 16.50 -8.90 4.72
C ASP A 502 17.48 -10.01 4.37
N LEU A 503 17.58 -10.98 5.29
CA LEU A 503 18.35 -12.20 5.10
C LEU A 503 17.37 -13.32 4.73
N PRO A 504 17.08 -13.55 3.44
CA PRO A 504 16.14 -14.58 3.05
C PRO A 504 16.65 -15.97 3.46
N ALA A 505 15.74 -16.81 3.93
CA ALA A 505 16.04 -18.21 4.20
C ALA A 505 16.30 -18.95 2.88
N GLU A 506 17.39 -19.71 2.83
CA GLU A 506 17.77 -20.57 1.70
C GLU A 506 17.35 -22.02 2.02
N PRO A 507 16.25 -22.54 1.45
CA PRO A 507 15.81 -23.91 1.70
C PRO A 507 16.78 -24.93 1.12
N TRP A 508 16.84 -26.11 1.73
CA TRP A 508 17.71 -27.20 1.28
C TRP A 508 17.04 -28.58 1.37
N GLY A 509 17.58 -29.53 0.61
CA GLY A 509 17.12 -30.91 0.55
C GLY A 509 18.27 -31.94 0.64
N PRO A 510 18.07 -33.19 0.23
CA PRO A 510 18.98 -34.30 0.53
C PRO A 510 20.40 -34.14 -0.07
N ALA A 511 20.54 -33.42 -1.18
CA ALA A 511 21.83 -33.14 -1.81
C ALA A 511 22.73 -32.18 -0.99
N PHE A 512 22.19 -31.55 0.05
CA PHE A 512 22.90 -30.53 0.84
C PHE A 512 23.94 -31.13 1.80
N ALA A 513 23.90 -32.43 2.10
CA ALA A 513 24.81 -33.07 3.06
C ALA A 513 26.31 -32.86 2.73
N GLU A 514 26.68 -33.02 1.45
CA GLU A 514 28.05 -32.81 0.98
C GLU A 514 28.44 -31.33 1.02
N GLN A 515 27.51 -30.43 0.71
CA GLN A 515 27.73 -28.98 0.75
C GLN A 515 27.93 -28.48 2.17
N LEU A 516 27.15 -28.97 3.13
CA LEU A 516 27.31 -28.67 4.56
C LEU A 516 28.70 -29.09 5.08
N ARG A 517 29.17 -30.26 4.66
CA ARG A 517 30.50 -30.77 5.00
C ARG A 517 31.61 -29.93 4.35
N ALA A 518 31.49 -29.65 3.06
CA ALA A 518 32.47 -28.85 2.31
C ALA A 518 32.55 -27.40 2.80
N GLY A 519 31.43 -26.85 3.29
CA GLY A 519 31.34 -25.52 3.88
C GLY A 519 31.66 -25.45 5.37
N SER A 520 32.13 -26.53 6.00
CA SER A 520 32.43 -26.53 7.43
C SER A 520 33.58 -25.59 7.79
N THR A 521 33.57 -25.08 9.03
CA THR A 521 34.52 -24.07 9.53
C THR A 521 35.44 -24.66 10.61
N SER A 522 36.74 -24.38 10.57
CA SER A 522 37.68 -24.84 11.60
C SER A 522 37.54 -24.03 12.90
N TRP A 523 37.69 -24.69 14.05
CA TRP A 523 37.79 -24.03 15.36
C TRP A 523 39.20 -24.18 15.97
N PRO A 524 39.78 -23.11 16.57
CA PRO A 524 39.32 -21.72 16.54
C PRO A 524 39.64 -21.05 15.19
N GLY A 525 38.84 -20.07 14.73
CA GLY A 525 39.05 -19.44 13.42
C GLY A 525 38.15 -18.23 13.14
N ASP A 526 38.02 -17.89 11.85
CA ASP A 526 37.02 -16.93 11.38
C ASP A 526 35.65 -17.63 11.28
N HIS A 527 34.64 -17.07 11.93
CA HIS A 527 33.30 -17.63 12.02
C HIS A 527 32.31 -17.01 11.02
N GLY A 528 32.77 -16.15 10.11
CA GLY A 528 31.90 -15.49 9.11
C GLY A 528 31.10 -16.50 8.27
N ALA A 529 31.74 -17.57 7.80
CA ALA A 529 31.07 -18.64 7.04
C ALA A 529 30.04 -19.41 7.88
N LEU A 530 30.35 -19.66 9.15
CA LEU A 530 29.43 -20.29 10.10
C LEU A 530 28.19 -19.44 10.33
N VAL A 531 28.37 -18.13 10.57
CA VAL A 531 27.30 -17.16 10.77
C VAL A 531 26.43 -17.04 9.52
N ASP A 532 27.03 -16.97 8.33
CA ASP A 532 26.31 -16.93 7.05
C ASP A 532 25.42 -18.17 6.85
N GLN A 533 26.00 -19.36 7.02
CA GLN A 533 25.27 -20.62 6.87
C GLN A 533 24.15 -20.75 7.89
N LEU A 534 24.41 -20.41 9.16
CA LEU A 534 23.39 -20.51 10.20
C LEU A 534 22.27 -19.48 10.00
N ALA A 535 22.59 -18.26 9.54
CA ALA A 535 21.61 -17.22 9.25
C ALA A 535 20.71 -17.57 8.04
N ARG A 536 21.29 -18.08 6.95
CA ARG A 536 20.57 -18.35 5.69
C ARG A 536 19.96 -19.74 5.64
N ARG A 537 20.69 -20.77 6.08
CA ARG A 537 20.32 -22.18 5.92
C ARG A 537 19.85 -22.81 7.22
N GLY A 538 20.03 -22.14 8.36
CA GLY A 538 19.61 -22.66 9.66
C GLY A 538 20.44 -23.83 10.17
N ILE A 539 21.56 -24.18 9.53
CA ILE A 539 22.47 -25.23 9.99
C ILE A 539 23.89 -24.95 9.51
N ALA A 540 24.87 -25.23 10.35
CA ALA A 540 26.28 -25.11 10.02
C ALA A 540 27.13 -26.09 10.83
N LEU A 541 28.31 -26.46 10.30
CA LEU A 541 29.21 -27.44 10.88
C LEU A 541 30.57 -26.81 11.22
N LEU A 542 31.10 -27.13 12.40
CA LEU A 542 32.49 -26.87 12.77
C LEU A 542 33.29 -28.18 12.88
N HIS A 543 34.58 -28.09 12.59
CA HIS A 543 35.56 -29.16 12.79
C HIS A 543 36.78 -28.65 13.57
N ASP A 544 37.65 -29.58 13.98
CA ASP A 544 38.86 -29.32 14.77
C ASP A 544 38.61 -28.66 16.14
N CYS A 545 37.40 -28.81 16.71
CA CYS A 545 37.04 -28.24 18.01
C CYS A 545 37.79 -28.87 19.20
N GLY A 546 38.48 -29.99 19.01
CA GLY A 546 39.01 -30.81 20.10
C GLY A 546 37.90 -31.58 20.84
N VAL A 547 38.27 -32.40 21.81
CA VAL A 547 37.34 -33.30 22.56
C VAL A 547 37.28 -32.96 24.05
N GLU A 548 37.62 -31.72 24.40
CA GLU A 548 37.58 -31.26 25.78
C GLU A 548 36.14 -30.90 26.21
N PRO A 549 35.67 -31.40 27.36
CA PRO A 549 34.35 -31.03 27.89
C PRO A 549 34.21 -29.52 28.08
N GLY A 550 33.05 -28.97 27.69
CA GLY A 550 32.74 -27.54 27.82
C GLY A 550 33.06 -26.68 26.60
N THR A 551 33.78 -27.22 25.60
CA THR A 551 34.11 -26.50 24.34
C THR A 551 32.86 -25.93 23.65
N VAL A 552 31.73 -26.64 23.70
CA VAL A 552 30.44 -26.17 23.15
C VAL A 552 29.97 -24.83 23.76
N LEU A 553 30.29 -24.56 25.02
CA LEU A 553 29.97 -23.28 25.69
C LEU A 553 30.85 -22.14 25.21
N GLU A 554 32.13 -22.42 24.92
CA GLU A 554 33.07 -21.45 24.37
C GLU A 554 32.64 -21.03 22.97
N VAL A 555 32.30 -22.01 22.12
CA VAL A 555 31.74 -21.77 20.80
C VAL A 555 30.43 -20.99 20.90
N GLY A 556 29.50 -21.43 21.76
CA GLY A 556 28.20 -20.78 21.96
C GLY A 556 28.31 -19.32 22.38
N ASN A 557 29.20 -18.97 23.31
CA ASN A 557 29.42 -17.59 23.75
C ASN A 557 30.30 -16.76 22.79
N THR A 558 30.93 -17.40 21.79
CA THR A 558 31.69 -16.69 20.75
C THR A 558 30.76 -16.19 19.64
N ILE A 559 29.75 -16.98 19.28
CA ILE A 559 28.81 -16.66 18.19
C ILE A 559 27.47 -16.13 18.70
N GLY A 560 27.24 -16.13 20.00
CA GLY A 560 26.04 -15.61 20.63
C GLY A 560 26.15 -15.60 22.15
N PHE A 561 25.06 -15.94 22.83
CA PHE A 561 25.00 -16.00 24.29
C PHE A 561 24.34 -17.31 24.72
N VAL A 562 25.00 -18.08 25.60
CA VAL A 562 24.45 -19.36 26.07
C VAL A 562 23.19 -19.12 26.91
N ARG A 563 22.11 -19.82 26.54
CA ARG A 563 20.86 -19.87 27.29
C ARG A 563 20.92 -21.00 28.31
N GLU A 564 20.94 -20.61 29.59
CA GLU A 564 20.78 -21.55 30.69
C GLU A 564 19.34 -22.08 30.78
N THR A 565 19.20 -23.38 31.06
CA THR A 565 17.91 -24.05 31.19
C THR A 565 17.85 -24.89 32.48
N ASN A 566 16.74 -25.58 32.75
CA ASN A 566 16.72 -26.56 33.84
C ASN A 566 17.65 -27.77 33.61
N TYR A 567 18.25 -27.91 32.43
CA TYR A 567 19.33 -28.87 32.17
C TYR A 567 20.72 -28.30 32.49
N GLY A 568 20.80 -27.04 32.93
CA GLY A 568 22.03 -26.25 33.05
C GLY A 568 22.35 -25.46 31.78
N ALA A 569 23.51 -24.81 31.80
CA ALA A 569 24.10 -24.18 30.60
C ALA A 569 24.67 -25.23 29.62
N LEU A 570 25.02 -26.41 30.13
CA LEU A 570 25.61 -27.55 29.43
C LEU A 570 24.82 -28.80 29.79
N PHE A 571 24.52 -29.63 28.79
CA PHE A 571 23.92 -30.95 29.01
C PHE A 571 24.68 -32.04 28.26
N ASP A 572 24.85 -33.20 28.89
CA ASP A 572 25.47 -34.37 28.29
C ASP A 572 24.44 -35.27 27.61
N VAL A 573 24.76 -35.75 26.42
CA VAL A 573 24.01 -36.79 25.69
C VAL A 573 24.87 -38.04 25.61
N VAL A 574 24.76 -38.85 26.67
CA VAL A 574 25.43 -40.15 26.82
C VAL A 574 24.41 -41.27 26.63
N ALA A 575 24.76 -42.31 25.88
CA ALA A 575 23.96 -43.53 25.83
C ALA A 575 24.26 -44.38 27.08
N GLU A 576 23.29 -44.51 28.00
CA GLU A 576 23.43 -45.28 29.24
C GLU A 576 22.46 -46.46 29.29
N PRO A 577 22.77 -47.54 30.05
CA PRO A 577 21.91 -48.72 30.17
C PRO A 577 20.54 -48.47 30.82
N ASP A 578 20.40 -47.48 31.72
CA ASP A 578 19.16 -47.13 32.45
C ASP A 578 18.87 -45.60 32.43
N PRO A 579 18.28 -45.06 31.35
CA PRO A 579 18.14 -43.62 31.16
C PRO A 579 16.86 -42.97 31.73
N VAL A 580 16.96 -41.72 32.22
CA VAL A 580 15.85 -40.88 32.74
C VAL A 580 15.09 -40.12 31.64
N ASN A 581 15.65 -40.05 30.42
CA ASN A 581 15.07 -39.43 29.23
C ASN A 581 15.38 -40.32 28.01
N LEU A 582 14.40 -40.54 27.12
CA LEU A 582 14.55 -41.34 25.90
C LEU A 582 15.68 -40.82 24.97
N ALA A 583 16.08 -39.56 25.07
CA ALA A 583 17.28 -39.02 24.39
C ALA A 583 18.57 -39.80 24.73
N PHE A 584 18.59 -40.52 25.85
CA PHE A 584 19.70 -41.36 26.32
C PHE A 584 19.49 -42.86 26.03
N THR A 585 18.50 -43.25 25.21
CA THR A 585 18.22 -44.65 24.80
C THR A 585 18.79 -45.00 23.41
N PRO A 586 19.08 -46.27 23.09
CA PRO A 586 19.54 -46.72 21.76
C PRO A 586 18.48 -46.67 20.63
N LEU A 587 17.22 -46.32 20.95
CA LEU A 587 16.12 -46.28 19.98
C LEU A 587 16.29 -45.14 18.98
N ALA A 588 15.74 -45.31 17.78
CA ALA A 588 15.68 -44.24 16.78
C ALA A 588 14.87 -43.05 17.33
N LEU A 589 15.36 -41.84 17.06
CA LEU A 589 14.63 -40.61 17.35
C LEU A 589 14.15 -40.04 16.02
N HIS A 590 12.82 -40.01 15.83
CA HIS A 590 12.20 -39.31 14.71
C HIS A 590 12.59 -37.82 14.73
N ALA A 591 12.53 -37.18 13.56
CA ALA A 591 12.83 -35.77 13.41
C ALA A 591 11.95 -34.93 14.34
N HIS A 592 12.57 -34.11 15.18
CA HIS A 592 11.88 -33.26 16.14
C HIS A 592 12.62 -31.93 16.34
N THR A 593 11.91 -30.97 16.91
CA THR A 593 12.49 -29.77 17.50
C THR A 593 12.56 -29.90 19.01
N ASP A 594 13.59 -29.33 19.61
CA ASP A 594 13.77 -29.37 21.05
C ASP A 594 12.92 -28.33 21.75
N ASN A 595 12.43 -28.71 22.93
CA ASN A 595 11.83 -27.81 23.90
C ASN A 595 10.66 -26.92 23.37
N PRO A 596 9.73 -27.43 22.52
CA PRO A 596 8.59 -26.63 22.07
C PRO A 596 7.64 -26.23 23.22
N TYR A 597 7.80 -26.85 24.39
CA TYR A 597 7.14 -26.51 25.65
C TYR A 597 7.70 -25.26 26.36
N ARG A 598 8.70 -24.57 25.80
CA ARG A 598 9.26 -23.31 26.35
C ARG A 598 8.76 -22.09 25.58
N GLU A 599 8.55 -21.00 26.30
CA GLU A 599 8.19 -19.70 25.74
C GLU A 599 9.11 -18.59 26.31
N PRO A 600 10.02 -18.01 25.49
CA PRO A 600 10.34 -18.41 24.12
C PRO A 600 11.05 -19.78 24.02
N CYS A 601 10.86 -20.46 22.89
CA CYS A 601 11.58 -21.70 22.59
C CYS A 601 13.05 -21.39 22.24
N PRO A 602 14.05 -22.16 22.74
CA PRO A 602 15.44 -22.03 22.32
C PRO A 602 15.57 -22.09 20.80
N THR A 603 16.18 -21.06 20.21
CA THR A 603 16.18 -20.90 18.75
C THR A 603 17.40 -21.53 18.09
N VAL A 604 18.52 -21.73 18.78
CA VAL A 604 19.69 -22.43 18.20
C VAL A 604 20.17 -23.49 19.18
N GLN A 605 20.41 -24.70 18.68
CA GLN A 605 21.03 -25.78 19.43
C GLN A 605 22.42 -26.08 18.87
N LEU A 606 23.37 -26.31 19.78
CA LEU A 606 24.72 -26.75 19.45
C LEU A 606 24.92 -28.15 20.02
N LEU A 607 25.52 -29.04 19.23
CA LEU A 607 25.90 -30.39 19.64
C LEU A 607 27.34 -30.67 19.25
N HIS A 608 28.21 -30.89 20.24
CA HIS A 608 29.63 -31.16 20.10
C HIS A 608 29.92 -32.64 20.38
N CYS A 609 30.65 -33.31 19.49
CA CYS A 609 31.01 -34.71 19.63
C CYS A 609 32.33 -34.88 20.38
N LEU A 610 32.27 -35.48 21.57
CA LEU A 610 33.45 -35.87 22.35
C LEU A 610 33.87 -37.31 22.04
N ALA A 611 32.89 -38.20 21.87
CA ALA A 611 33.11 -39.59 21.47
C ALA A 611 31.99 -40.07 20.52
N ALA A 612 32.38 -40.67 19.40
CA ALA A 612 31.48 -41.26 18.41
C ALA A 612 31.27 -42.77 18.67
N ALA A 613 30.14 -43.31 18.20
CA ALA A 613 29.93 -44.76 18.10
C ALA A 613 30.71 -45.33 16.90
N ASN A 614 31.11 -46.60 16.94
CA ASN A 614 31.83 -47.23 15.84
C ASN A 614 30.89 -47.60 14.67
N ASP A 615 29.65 -48.03 14.98
CA ASP A 615 28.64 -48.44 14.00
C ASP A 615 27.27 -47.77 14.27
N GLY A 616 26.72 -47.10 13.25
CA GLY A 616 25.37 -46.49 13.28
C GLY A 616 25.30 -45.11 13.96
N GLY A 617 24.08 -44.67 14.30
CA GLY A 617 23.86 -43.42 15.05
C GLY A 617 24.10 -42.12 14.26
N SER A 618 23.95 -42.15 12.92
CA SER A 618 23.95 -40.95 12.08
C SER A 618 22.89 -39.96 12.56
N SER A 619 23.25 -38.68 12.63
CA SER A 619 22.32 -37.60 12.93
C SER A 619 21.56 -37.26 11.65
N ARG A 620 20.23 -37.29 11.72
CA ARG A 620 19.34 -36.87 10.63
C ARG A 620 18.88 -35.44 10.88
N PHE A 621 18.92 -34.60 9.85
CA PHE A 621 18.42 -33.23 9.89
C PHE A 621 17.42 -33.01 8.76
N VAL A 622 16.35 -32.27 9.03
CA VAL A 622 15.30 -31.93 8.06
C VAL A 622 15.05 -30.44 8.09
N ASP A 623 15.04 -29.79 6.92
CA ASP A 623 14.63 -28.39 6.80
C ASP A 623 13.11 -28.30 6.94
N GLY A 624 12.64 -27.91 8.12
CA GLY A 624 11.22 -27.81 8.41
C GLY A 624 10.51 -26.76 7.55
N PHE A 625 11.20 -25.71 7.11
CA PHE A 625 10.58 -24.69 6.25
C PHE A 625 10.33 -25.27 4.87
N ALA A 626 11.32 -25.94 4.28
CA ALA A 626 11.15 -26.63 3.00
C ALA A 626 10.06 -27.72 3.08
N ALA A 627 10.02 -28.51 4.16
CA ALA A 627 8.99 -29.52 4.37
C ALA A 627 7.59 -28.90 4.54
N ALA A 628 7.47 -27.77 5.24
CA ALA A 628 6.20 -27.06 5.39
C ALA A 628 5.69 -26.51 4.05
N GLU A 629 6.58 -25.98 3.20
CA GLU A 629 6.21 -25.54 1.84
C GLU A 629 5.84 -26.71 0.92
N MET A 630 6.52 -27.86 1.05
CA MET A 630 6.10 -29.10 0.37
C MET A 630 4.71 -29.52 0.82
N LEU A 631 4.41 -29.50 2.12
CA LEU A 631 3.08 -29.81 2.64
C LEU A 631 2.03 -28.82 2.11
N ARG A 632 2.35 -27.54 2.04
CA ARG A 632 1.46 -26.50 1.48
C ARG A 632 1.09 -26.80 0.03
N ALA A 633 2.05 -27.30 -0.76
CA ALA A 633 1.84 -27.62 -2.17
C ALA A 633 1.14 -28.97 -2.38
N GLU A 634 1.51 -30.01 -1.62
CA GLU A 634 0.99 -31.38 -1.79
C GLU A 634 -0.36 -31.59 -1.10
N GLU A 635 -0.55 -31.03 0.10
CA GLU A 635 -1.70 -31.29 0.99
C GLU A 635 -2.16 -29.98 1.69
N PRO A 636 -2.72 -29.00 0.95
CA PRO A 636 -3.01 -27.66 1.46
C PRO A 636 -3.96 -27.66 2.67
N ALA A 637 -4.93 -28.57 2.72
CA ALA A 637 -5.84 -28.70 3.86
C ALA A 637 -5.14 -29.17 5.14
N ALA A 638 -4.12 -30.03 5.01
CA ALA A 638 -3.28 -30.44 6.15
C ALA A 638 -2.42 -29.26 6.62
N PHE A 639 -1.83 -28.51 5.68
CA PHE A 639 -1.06 -27.31 5.99
C PHE A 639 -1.89 -26.26 6.75
N GLU A 640 -3.09 -25.96 6.28
CA GLU A 640 -4.02 -25.05 6.94
C GLU A 640 -4.38 -25.53 8.36
N THR A 641 -4.69 -26.82 8.51
CA THR A 641 -5.00 -27.42 9.82
C THR A 641 -3.83 -27.25 10.80
N LEU A 642 -2.59 -27.51 10.35
CA LEU A 642 -1.40 -27.48 11.20
C LEU A 642 -0.88 -26.08 11.51
N THR A 643 -1.32 -25.07 10.75
CA THR A 643 -1.02 -23.66 10.99
C THR A 643 -2.06 -22.95 11.86
N THR A 644 -3.29 -23.47 11.91
CA THR A 644 -4.40 -22.85 12.64
C THR A 644 -4.79 -23.58 13.94
N THR A 645 -4.33 -24.83 14.13
CA THR A 645 -4.65 -25.62 15.33
C THR A 645 -3.51 -25.57 16.35
N ASP A 646 -3.74 -24.85 17.45
CA ASP A 646 -2.82 -24.87 18.59
C ASP A 646 -2.86 -26.19 19.37
N VAL A 647 -1.67 -26.72 19.67
CA VAL A 647 -1.47 -27.82 20.64
C VAL A 647 -0.71 -27.34 21.87
N THR A 648 -0.89 -28.04 22.99
CA THR A 648 -0.08 -27.83 24.19
C THR A 648 1.13 -28.74 24.15
N PHE A 649 2.32 -28.18 24.30
CA PHE A 649 3.53 -28.92 24.63
C PHE A 649 3.83 -28.79 26.13
N ARG A 650 4.16 -29.88 26.81
CA ARG A 650 4.48 -29.93 28.23
C ARG A 650 5.68 -30.83 28.54
N TYR A 651 6.50 -30.40 29.49
CA TYR A 651 7.56 -31.20 30.09
C TYR A 651 7.46 -31.11 31.61
N ARG A 652 7.39 -32.26 32.28
CA ARG A 652 7.33 -32.34 33.75
C ARG A 652 8.43 -33.24 34.29
N SER A 653 9.16 -32.73 35.27
CA SER A 653 10.17 -33.46 36.05
C SER A 653 10.15 -32.97 37.51
N THR A 654 10.97 -33.55 38.37
CA THR A 654 11.11 -33.12 39.77
C THR A 654 11.53 -31.65 39.83
N GLY A 655 10.67 -30.80 40.36
CA GLY A 655 10.91 -29.35 40.52
C GLY A 655 10.70 -28.50 39.27
N VAL A 656 10.23 -29.08 38.14
CA VAL A 656 10.05 -28.38 36.86
C VAL A 656 8.76 -28.83 36.18
N ASP A 657 7.90 -27.89 35.81
CA ASP A 657 6.71 -28.10 34.97
C ASP A 657 6.64 -26.95 33.95
N LEU A 658 6.99 -27.24 32.71
CA LEU A 658 7.06 -26.28 31.61
C LEU A 658 5.96 -26.59 30.60
N GLN A 659 5.27 -25.56 30.12
CA GLN A 659 4.26 -25.71 29.08
C GLN A 659 4.26 -24.50 28.14
N ALA A 660 3.91 -24.74 26.87
CA ALA A 660 3.61 -23.69 25.90
C ALA A 660 2.55 -24.18 24.91
N ARG A 661 1.77 -23.26 24.36
CA ARG A 661 0.73 -23.53 23.36
C ARG A 661 1.11 -22.87 22.04
N ARG A 662 1.04 -23.62 20.93
CA ARG A 662 1.39 -23.13 19.59
C ARG A 662 0.91 -24.11 18.50
N PRO A 663 0.80 -23.69 17.24
CA PRO A 663 0.61 -24.61 16.13
C PRO A 663 1.88 -25.40 15.84
N LEU A 664 1.77 -26.47 15.04
CA LEU A 664 2.93 -27.23 14.59
C LEU A 664 3.73 -26.45 13.54
N ILE A 665 3.08 -25.57 12.78
CA ILE A 665 3.70 -24.68 11.81
C ILE A 665 3.24 -23.25 12.12
N GLU A 666 4.15 -22.36 12.46
CA GLU A 666 3.85 -20.94 12.71
C GLU A 666 4.10 -20.13 11.44
N LEU A 667 3.19 -19.21 11.11
CA LEU A 667 3.35 -18.27 9.99
C LEU A 667 3.65 -16.85 10.53
N ASP A 668 4.33 -16.04 9.73
CA ASP A 668 4.36 -14.58 9.93
C ASP A 668 3.11 -13.90 9.32
N CYS A 669 3.05 -12.57 9.41
CA CYS A 669 1.92 -11.79 8.92
C CYS A 669 1.75 -11.83 7.40
N ASP A 670 2.81 -12.19 6.66
CA ASP A 670 2.80 -12.31 5.21
C ASP A 670 2.48 -13.76 4.77
N GLY A 671 2.24 -14.65 5.74
CA GLY A 671 1.94 -16.06 5.50
C GLY A 671 3.18 -16.92 5.24
N ALA A 672 4.39 -16.40 5.40
CA ALA A 672 5.62 -17.19 5.27
C ALA A 672 5.86 -18.03 6.53
N VAL A 673 6.46 -19.22 6.35
CA VAL A 673 6.74 -20.14 7.46
C VAL A 673 7.82 -19.54 8.36
N ARG A 674 7.49 -19.37 9.64
CA ARG A 674 8.34 -18.74 10.66
C ARG A 674 8.94 -19.74 11.64
N ALA A 675 8.24 -20.82 11.95
CA ALA A 675 8.73 -21.89 12.83
C ALA A 675 8.01 -23.22 12.57
N VAL A 676 8.69 -24.33 12.84
CA VAL A 676 8.10 -25.67 12.86
C VAL A 676 8.37 -26.30 14.23
N SER A 677 7.32 -26.73 14.92
CA SER A 677 7.38 -27.31 16.26
C SER A 677 6.84 -28.73 16.25
N VAL A 678 7.72 -29.74 16.23
CA VAL A 678 7.33 -31.15 16.24
C VAL A 678 8.08 -31.86 17.34
N ASN A 679 7.38 -32.31 18.39
CA ASN A 679 7.97 -33.16 19.43
C ASN A 679 6.89 -34.00 20.09
N ASN A 680 6.72 -35.23 19.61
CA ASN A 680 5.69 -36.15 20.08
C ASN A 680 5.80 -36.50 21.57
N ARG A 681 7.00 -36.40 22.16
CA ARG A 681 7.26 -36.76 23.56
C ARG A 681 6.73 -35.72 24.54
N SER A 682 6.61 -34.48 24.07
CA SER A 682 6.10 -33.37 24.88
C SER A 682 4.75 -32.85 24.40
N MET A 683 4.19 -33.34 23.30
CA MET A 683 2.88 -32.90 22.83
C MET A 683 1.78 -33.56 23.67
N GLU A 684 0.97 -32.76 24.35
CA GLU A 684 -0.22 -33.21 25.05
C GLU A 684 -1.34 -33.54 24.04
N PRO A 685 -2.20 -34.52 24.33
CA PRO A 685 -3.32 -34.83 23.46
C PRO A 685 -4.31 -33.65 23.39
N LEU A 686 -4.89 -33.43 22.21
CA LEU A 686 -6.06 -32.56 22.08
C LEU A 686 -7.19 -33.00 23.02
N GLY A 687 -7.94 -32.03 23.55
CA GLY A 687 -9.11 -32.28 24.41
C GLY A 687 -10.12 -33.21 23.73
N ALA A 688 -10.71 -34.14 24.49
CA ALA A 688 -11.61 -35.17 23.95
C ALA A 688 -12.92 -34.62 23.36
N ASP A 689 -13.26 -33.37 23.68
CA ASP A 689 -14.44 -32.62 23.20
C ASP A 689 -14.15 -31.75 21.96
N ARG A 690 -12.91 -31.73 21.48
CA ARG A 690 -12.51 -30.98 20.28
C ARG A 690 -13.09 -31.60 19.01
N ALA A 691 -13.98 -30.86 18.34
CA ALA A 691 -14.62 -31.30 17.09
C ALA A 691 -13.62 -31.51 15.93
N ASP A 692 -12.48 -30.85 15.97
CA ASP A 692 -11.42 -30.87 14.95
C ASP A 692 -10.33 -31.93 15.20
N ALA A 693 -10.43 -32.71 16.28
CA ALA A 693 -9.37 -33.67 16.65
C ALA A 693 -9.07 -34.67 15.54
N VAL A 694 -10.09 -35.20 14.85
CA VAL A 694 -9.91 -36.16 13.74
C VAL A 694 -9.11 -35.54 12.59
N THR A 695 -9.47 -34.31 12.20
CA THR A 695 -8.80 -33.56 11.14
C THR A 695 -7.36 -33.25 11.53
N PHE A 696 -7.12 -32.76 12.74
CA PHE A 696 -5.79 -32.47 13.27
C PHE A 696 -4.89 -33.70 13.25
N TYR A 697 -5.32 -34.82 13.82
CA TYR A 697 -4.49 -36.03 13.85
C TYR A 697 -4.28 -36.63 12.44
N GLY A 698 -5.20 -36.39 11.51
CA GLY A 698 -4.99 -36.68 10.09
C GLY A 698 -3.81 -35.87 9.52
N ALA A 699 -3.89 -34.55 9.63
CA ALA A 699 -2.86 -33.64 9.15
C ALA A 699 -1.51 -33.86 9.84
N TYR A 700 -1.51 -34.12 11.15
CA TYR A 700 -0.30 -34.39 11.93
C TYR A 700 0.44 -35.63 11.41
N ARG A 701 -0.28 -36.73 11.10
CA ARG A 701 0.33 -37.92 10.48
C ARG A 701 0.94 -37.59 9.13
N THR A 702 0.23 -36.85 8.28
CA THR A 702 0.75 -36.42 6.97
C THR A 702 2.07 -35.66 7.11
N LEU A 703 2.18 -34.74 8.07
CA LEU A 703 3.44 -34.03 8.33
C LEU A 703 4.55 -34.98 8.81
N VAL A 704 4.25 -35.88 9.75
CA VAL A 704 5.26 -36.83 10.25
C VAL A 704 5.75 -37.78 9.14
N ASP A 705 4.83 -38.29 8.32
CA ASP A 705 5.16 -39.14 7.17
C ASP A 705 6.05 -38.40 6.16
N LEU A 706 5.75 -37.12 5.89
CA LEU A 706 6.57 -36.26 5.04
C LEU A 706 7.99 -36.09 5.59
N LEU A 707 8.13 -35.80 6.90
CA LEU A 707 9.43 -35.59 7.56
C LEU A 707 10.31 -36.85 7.57
N ASP A 708 9.70 -38.03 7.53
CA ASP A 708 10.41 -39.32 7.53
C ASP A 708 10.84 -39.79 6.12
N ARG A 709 10.38 -39.15 5.03
CA ARG A 709 10.82 -39.48 3.66
C ARG A 709 12.32 -39.29 3.45
N ASP A 710 12.95 -40.18 2.69
CA ASP A 710 14.39 -40.13 2.43
C ASP A 710 14.80 -38.97 1.51
N ASP A 711 13.87 -38.37 0.76
CA ASP A 711 14.11 -37.23 -0.14
C ASP A 711 13.91 -35.85 0.52
N VAL A 712 13.67 -35.80 1.83
CA VAL A 712 13.40 -34.56 2.59
C VAL A 712 14.55 -34.20 3.54
N GLY A 713 15.26 -35.19 4.10
CA GLY A 713 16.31 -34.98 5.09
C GLY A 713 17.74 -35.21 4.58
N ILE A 714 18.72 -34.76 5.36
CA ILE A 714 20.13 -35.11 5.23
C ILE A 714 20.57 -35.99 6.39
N GLU A 715 21.58 -36.84 6.17
CA GLU A 715 22.23 -37.60 7.23
C GLU A 715 23.72 -37.23 7.33
N ILE A 716 24.18 -36.95 8.55
CA ILE A 716 25.59 -36.67 8.84
C ILE A 716 26.05 -37.46 10.08
N THR A 717 27.27 -38.00 10.02
CA THR A 717 27.91 -38.65 11.17
C THR A 717 28.96 -37.72 11.75
N LEU A 718 28.76 -37.19 12.96
CA LEU A 718 29.73 -36.33 13.63
C LEU A 718 30.95 -37.14 14.10
N ARG A 719 32.15 -36.66 13.78
CA ARG A 719 33.42 -37.21 14.28
C ARG A 719 33.78 -36.54 15.62
N PRO A 720 34.57 -37.20 16.49
CA PRO A 720 35.12 -36.55 17.67
C PRO A 720 35.85 -35.24 17.28
N GLY A 721 35.51 -34.14 17.94
CA GLY A 721 36.00 -32.82 17.60
C GLY A 721 35.16 -32.04 16.58
N GLU A 722 34.03 -32.59 16.12
CA GLU A 722 33.08 -31.85 15.29
C GLU A 722 31.89 -31.33 16.11
N LEU A 723 31.38 -30.18 15.71
CA LEU A 723 30.21 -29.54 16.32
C LEU A 723 29.22 -29.16 15.23
N VAL A 724 27.93 -29.40 15.46
CA VAL A 724 26.86 -28.88 14.59
C VAL A 724 26.05 -27.84 15.36
N ALA A 725 25.78 -26.71 14.71
CA ALA A 725 24.88 -25.67 15.20
C ALA A 725 23.70 -25.56 14.24
N PHE A 726 22.48 -25.51 14.75
CA PHE A 726 21.28 -25.42 13.92
C PHE A 726 20.16 -24.62 14.59
N ASP A 727 19.37 -23.94 13.75
CA ASP A 727 18.15 -23.22 14.14
C ASP A 727 17.08 -24.22 14.54
N ASN A 728 16.84 -24.34 15.84
CA ASN A 728 15.90 -25.28 16.44
C ASN A 728 14.42 -24.90 16.21
N ARG A 729 14.13 -23.76 15.59
CA ARG A 729 12.78 -23.41 15.11
C ARG A 729 12.56 -23.72 13.64
N ARG A 730 13.62 -24.06 12.89
CA ARG A 730 13.55 -24.43 11.48
C ARG A 730 13.95 -25.88 11.25
N VAL A 731 15.10 -26.28 11.75
CA VAL A 731 15.74 -27.56 11.46
C VAL A 731 15.34 -28.59 12.49
N LEU A 732 14.57 -29.59 12.06
CA LEU A 732 14.27 -30.75 12.87
C LEU A 732 15.48 -31.70 12.86
N HIS A 733 15.69 -32.40 13.96
CA HIS A 733 16.82 -33.31 14.11
C HIS A 733 16.39 -34.63 14.74
N GLY A 734 17.14 -35.69 14.45
CA GLY A 734 16.87 -37.05 14.90
C GLY A 734 18.10 -37.94 14.76
N ARG A 735 17.93 -39.23 15.00
CA ARG A 735 19.00 -40.22 14.80
C ARG A 735 18.46 -41.60 14.44
N ARG A 736 19.23 -42.37 13.67
CA ARG A 736 19.00 -43.80 13.47
C ARG A 736 19.34 -44.59 14.76
N ALA A 737 18.78 -45.79 14.90
CA ALA A 737 19.08 -46.69 16.01
C ALA A 737 20.55 -47.18 15.98
N PHE A 738 21.10 -47.55 17.13
CA PHE A 738 22.47 -48.11 17.24
C PHE A 738 22.57 -49.14 18.39
N PRO A 739 23.55 -50.06 18.39
CA PRO A 739 23.69 -51.07 19.45
C PRO A 739 24.15 -50.48 20.79
N VAL A 740 23.64 -50.99 21.92
CA VAL A 740 23.85 -50.50 23.31
C VAL A 740 25.28 -50.73 23.84
N THR A 741 26.15 -51.42 23.09
CA THR A 741 27.46 -51.86 23.60
C THR A 741 28.56 -50.78 23.56
N GLU A 742 28.26 -49.53 23.17
CA GLU A 742 29.28 -48.53 22.81
C GLU A 742 29.10 -47.13 23.44
N ARG A 743 30.23 -46.44 23.69
CA ARG A 743 30.29 -45.16 24.41
C ARG A 743 30.20 -43.96 23.45
N ARG A 744 28.98 -43.52 23.12
CA ARG A 744 28.69 -42.25 22.40
C ARG A 744 28.49 -41.11 23.40
N HIS A 745 29.18 -39.99 23.21
CA HIS A 745 29.10 -38.81 24.10
C HIS A 745 29.08 -37.52 23.28
N LEU A 746 27.93 -36.83 23.31
CA LEU A 746 27.82 -35.46 22.84
C LEU A 746 27.60 -34.50 24.01
N GLN A 747 28.04 -33.26 23.87
CA GLN A 747 27.68 -32.17 24.75
C GLN A 747 26.86 -31.13 23.99
N GLY A 748 25.79 -30.67 24.61
CA GLY A 748 24.91 -29.67 24.02
C GLY A 748 24.74 -28.42 24.87
N CYS A 749 24.46 -27.32 24.18
CA CYS A 749 23.97 -26.08 24.77
C CYS A 749 22.99 -25.41 23.80
N TYR A 750 22.31 -24.37 24.29
CA TYR A 750 21.42 -23.56 23.46
C TYR A 750 21.92 -22.10 23.42
N ILE A 751 21.71 -21.42 22.29
CA ILE A 751 21.88 -19.96 22.13
C ILE A 751 20.66 -19.37 21.40
N ASP A 752 20.68 -18.07 21.16
CA ASP A 752 19.64 -17.37 20.41
C ASP A 752 20.05 -16.89 19.01
N ILE A 753 19.11 -16.97 18.06
CA ILE A 753 19.32 -16.70 16.63
C ILE A 753 19.45 -15.21 16.34
N ASP A 754 18.99 -14.32 17.23
CA ASP A 754 19.14 -12.88 17.06
C ASP A 754 20.62 -12.45 17.09
N ALA A 755 21.46 -13.11 17.89
CA ALA A 755 22.90 -12.88 17.90
C ALA A 755 23.55 -13.25 16.55
N ILE A 756 23.14 -14.38 15.97
CA ILE A 756 23.61 -14.83 14.64
C ILE A 756 23.18 -13.84 13.56
N ARG A 757 21.91 -13.44 13.56
CA ARG A 757 21.38 -12.45 12.60
C ARG A 757 22.02 -11.08 12.80
N SER A 758 22.38 -10.70 14.02
CA SER A 758 23.11 -9.47 14.34
C SER A 758 24.52 -9.50 13.73
N ALA A 759 25.27 -10.58 13.96
CA ALA A 759 26.60 -10.78 13.38
C ALA A 759 26.55 -10.80 11.84
N ALA A 760 25.54 -11.45 11.25
CA ALA A 760 25.37 -11.48 9.80
C ALA A 760 25.17 -10.08 9.20
N ARG A 761 24.31 -9.25 9.82
CA ARG A 761 24.10 -7.86 9.39
C ARG A 761 25.36 -7.01 9.54
N GLN A 762 26.13 -7.19 10.61
CA GLN A 762 27.41 -6.48 10.81
C GLN A 762 28.46 -6.86 9.76
N ALA A 763 28.46 -8.12 9.31
CA ALA A 763 29.33 -8.61 8.25
C ALA A 763 28.88 -8.20 6.83
N GLY A 764 27.77 -7.48 6.69
CA GLY A 764 27.23 -7.07 5.38
C GLY A 764 26.62 -8.23 4.58
N ILE A 765 26.36 -9.37 5.22
CA ILE A 765 25.73 -10.51 4.57
C ILE A 765 24.29 -10.11 4.22
N GLY A 766 23.91 -10.26 2.94
CA GLY A 766 22.56 -9.93 2.45
C GLY A 766 22.33 -8.46 2.09
N ARG A 767 23.39 -7.63 2.08
CA ARG A 767 23.37 -6.28 1.49
C ARG A 767 23.93 -6.28 0.07
#